data_AF-A0A540WCH2-F1
#
_entry.id   AF-A0A540WCH2-F1
#
_cell.length_a   1.000
_cell.length_b   1.000
_cell.length_c   1.000
_cell.angle_alpha   90.00
_cell.angle_beta   90.00
_cell.angle_gamma   90.00
#
_symmetry.space_group_name_H-M   'P 1'
#
loop_
_entity.id
_entity.type
_entity.pdbx_description
1 polymer ?
#
loop_
_entity_poly.entity_id
_entity_poly.type
_entity_poly.pdbx_seq_one_letter_code
_entity_poly.pdbx_strand_id
1 'polypeptide(L)'
;MRVPLKQLTGALATMALAAASLTTLTLGSAIPAAALGNGAALTPPMGWNSWNSLGTGVTEQQVQQTIDFMSANGLVQAGYNSVTIDDGWSVGHRDGQTTDFAKNSYGAMQLYDANGNPVPGTDGTGNDPTSGHLTPNGAFPSQTVNGQTMNGIQYLAWYAHSKGMKFGVYATDTYTTCQGHPGSLGHESTDATDFVSWGVDFVKYDDCPYGPPITGPDGHNYGTQGEGKELTQSIYARVQTFQHALDAASAAQGKPRVVLSVSAQPVHTGVPYLLNANDPARTDPVIVAAGTPQYQSPGYSPTGVWCGQVANLCRIGGDRDSELNGVLYNGQLQTALQYAGNVRPGGWNDLDMSFAGWQDVFGDYGVTDTCTCHKPFTDDESRTELSILSMMAAPLISGADLRTAADSQHTDSGYTWSTGITASSLAILKNADMIAIDQDALGKAATLVGSAPASPTAPVILKRQLANGDTAVALVNQDPSNWAMPSTTLSALGLTGSSYSYKEVWSGATGTTTGTIGGSWIPAHGVALYRLTAGSGSGTGGTGGSNVVGDGKYHSIAAGGTGGTGGTGGTGGKVLEVQGGCGAAVGGNSDINAYQSGNAAQQWLFTPNANGTVQITDNCATTAQTHGVLSAGAQAGNSAYLLNSYPGNPWQEWKVQQNAAGGLTITNVGNGMVLDTSGSAAGSVAVTNPGNSSAPGQSWTVTS
;
A
#
# COMPACT_ATOMS: atom_id res chain seq x y z
N MET A 1 -10.39 27.74 -83.69
CA MET A 1 -11.51 28.60 -83.24
C MET A 1 -11.18 29.18 -81.87
N ARG A 2 -11.58 30.43 -81.63
CA ARG A 2 -11.27 31.29 -80.47
C ARG A 2 -12.24 31.04 -79.28
N VAL A 3 -11.69 31.04 -78.04
CA VAL A 3 -12.10 31.60 -76.70
C VAL A 3 -13.59 32.01 -76.50
N PRO A 4 -14.30 31.92 -75.31
CA PRO A 4 -13.93 32.14 -73.87
C PRO A 4 -14.62 31.19 -72.83
N LEU A 5 -14.69 31.37 -71.49
CA LEU A 5 -13.88 31.93 -70.37
C LEU A 5 -14.80 31.93 -69.09
N LYS A 6 -14.36 31.28 -68.00
CA LYS A 6 -14.55 31.61 -66.55
C LYS A 6 -15.91 31.70 -65.79
N GLN A 7 -15.85 31.09 -64.59
CA GLN A 7 -16.30 31.52 -63.23
C GLN A 7 -17.76 31.24 -62.80
N LEU A 8 -18.03 30.45 -61.73
CA LEU A 8 -17.85 30.64 -60.26
C LEU A 8 -18.91 31.55 -59.59
N THR A 9 -19.53 31.01 -58.53
CA THR A 9 -20.23 31.63 -57.37
C THR A 9 -21.71 32.01 -57.42
N GLY A 10 -22.43 31.70 -56.31
CA GLY A 10 -23.72 32.28 -55.90
C GLY A 10 -24.86 31.26 -55.67
N ALA A 11 -24.90 30.51 -54.57
CA ALA A 11 -25.47 30.87 -53.26
C ALA A 11 -27.02 30.71 -53.15
N LEU A 12 -27.41 29.91 -52.15
CA LEU A 12 -28.64 29.98 -51.33
C LEU A 12 -30.00 29.64 -51.97
N ALA A 13 -30.55 28.48 -51.54
CA ALA A 13 -31.86 28.33 -50.90
C ALA A 13 -32.63 27.09 -51.39
N THR A 14 -32.32 25.93 -50.82
CA THR A 14 -33.29 24.84 -50.58
C THR A 14 -32.79 24.01 -49.39
N MET A 15 -32.62 24.65 -48.23
CA MET A 15 -32.58 23.95 -46.94
C MET A 15 -34.01 23.69 -46.48
N ALA A 16 -34.57 22.55 -46.86
CA ALA A 16 -35.65 21.87 -46.15
C ALA A 16 -35.80 20.46 -46.76
N LEU A 17 -35.93 19.46 -45.90
CA LEU A 17 -36.09 18.02 -46.21
C LEU A 17 -34.80 17.20 -46.42
N ALA A 18 -34.04 17.03 -45.34
CA ALA A 18 -33.33 15.77 -45.07
C ALA A 18 -33.19 15.58 -43.55
N ALA A 19 -34.33 15.48 -42.86
CA ALA A 19 -34.41 15.08 -41.46
C ALA A 19 -35.14 13.74 -41.38
N ALA A 20 -34.36 12.65 -41.45
CA ALA A 20 -34.64 11.25 -41.12
C ALA A 20 -33.60 10.45 -41.92
N SER A 21 -32.57 9.80 -41.36
CA SER A 21 -32.47 9.11 -40.09
C SER A 21 -30.97 8.91 -39.79
N LEU A 22 -30.40 9.72 -38.90
CA LEU A 22 -29.18 9.33 -38.20
C LEU A 22 -29.60 8.39 -37.07
N THR A 23 -29.49 7.09 -37.29
CA THR A 23 -29.38 6.13 -36.20
C THR A 23 -28.09 6.45 -35.46
N THR A 24 -28.21 7.15 -34.33
CA THR A 24 -27.19 7.18 -33.30
C THR A 24 -26.86 5.75 -32.94
N LEU A 25 -25.71 5.23 -33.37
CA LEU A 25 -25.08 4.10 -32.69
C LEU A 25 -24.82 4.58 -31.27
N THR A 26 -25.70 4.24 -30.35
CA THR A 26 -25.36 4.19 -28.94
C THR A 26 -24.21 3.20 -28.84
N LEU A 27 -22.99 3.69 -28.59
CA LEU A 27 -21.92 2.88 -28.02
C LEU A 27 -22.53 2.26 -26.77
N GLY A 28 -22.92 0.98 -26.87
CA GLY A 28 -23.32 0.22 -25.71
C GLY A 28 -22.15 0.28 -24.75
N SER A 29 -22.40 0.74 -23.52
CA SER A 29 -21.48 0.53 -22.41
C SER A 29 -21.05 -0.93 -22.47
N ALA A 30 -19.74 -1.18 -22.61
CA ALA A 30 -19.18 -2.52 -22.52
C ALA A 30 -19.79 -3.18 -21.27
N ILE A 31 -20.36 -4.36 -21.45
CA ILE A 31 -20.82 -5.16 -20.31
C ILE A 31 -19.56 -5.31 -19.45
N PRO A 32 -19.54 -4.81 -18.19
CA PRO A 32 -18.40 -5.07 -17.33
C PRO A 32 -18.19 -6.57 -17.33
N ALA A 33 -16.95 -7.02 -17.55
CA ALA A 33 -16.60 -8.44 -17.53
C ALA A 33 -17.26 -9.08 -16.29
N ALA A 34 -17.70 -10.33 -16.31
CA ALA A 34 -18.13 -10.96 -15.06
C ALA A 34 -16.88 -11.20 -14.19
N ALA A 35 -16.96 -10.99 -12.88
CA ALA A 35 -15.91 -11.50 -11.99
C ALA A 35 -15.98 -13.03 -11.99
N LEU A 36 -14.87 -13.71 -11.68
CA LEU A 36 -14.81 -15.15 -11.48
C LEU A 36 -15.99 -15.67 -10.62
N GLY A 37 -16.47 -14.86 -9.68
CA GLY A 37 -17.74 -15.09 -8.99
C GLY A 37 -17.72 -16.27 -8.01
N ASN A 38 -16.53 -16.75 -7.64
CA ASN A 38 -16.33 -17.87 -6.71
C ASN A 38 -16.59 -17.50 -5.22
N GLY A 39 -16.84 -16.22 -4.92
CA GLY A 39 -17.13 -15.74 -3.56
C GLY A 39 -15.90 -15.60 -2.66
N ALA A 40 -14.69 -15.80 -3.20
CA ALA A 40 -13.44 -15.61 -2.49
C ALA A 40 -12.86 -14.19 -2.73
N ALA A 41 -11.88 -13.79 -1.91
CA ALA A 41 -11.18 -12.49 -2.01
C ALA A 41 -12.10 -11.27 -2.19
N LEU A 42 -13.16 -11.16 -1.38
CA LEU A 42 -14.15 -10.06 -1.50
C LEU A 42 -13.57 -8.67 -1.15
N THR A 43 -12.44 -8.64 -0.44
CA THR A 43 -11.53 -7.50 -0.29
C THR A 43 -10.12 -7.95 -0.72
N PRO A 44 -9.20 -7.02 -1.03
CA PRO A 44 -7.82 -7.39 -1.38
C PRO A 44 -7.21 -8.23 -0.26
N PRO A 45 -6.59 -9.39 -0.53
CA PRO A 45 -5.95 -10.16 0.54
C PRO A 45 -4.80 -9.41 1.19
N MET A 46 -4.58 -9.68 2.47
CA MET A 46 -3.47 -9.12 3.25
C MET A 46 -2.71 -10.26 3.94
N GLY A 47 -1.39 -10.22 3.93
CA GLY A 47 -0.59 -11.28 4.53
C GLY A 47 0.89 -11.17 4.27
N TRP A 48 1.55 -12.31 4.17
CA TRP A 48 2.99 -12.42 3.95
C TRP A 48 3.30 -13.49 2.91
N ASN A 49 4.38 -13.29 2.15
CA ASN A 49 4.93 -14.26 1.23
C ASN A 49 6.46 -14.39 1.45
N SER A 50 6.96 -15.62 1.42
CA SER A 50 8.37 -15.95 1.72
C SER A 50 9.38 -15.50 0.67
N TRP A 51 8.99 -15.20 -0.57
CA TRP A 51 9.91 -15.04 -1.69
C TRP A 51 10.99 -13.99 -1.46
N ASN A 52 10.60 -12.75 -1.15
CA ASN A 52 11.56 -11.65 -1.06
C ASN A 52 12.58 -11.89 0.06
N SER A 53 12.13 -12.30 1.25
CA SER A 53 13.02 -12.44 2.42
C SER A 53 13.77 -13.77 2.50
N LEU A 54 13.23 -14.86 1.95
CA LEU A 54 13.78 -16.21 2.16
C LEU A 54 14.14 -16.95 0.86
N GLY A 55 13.58 -16.54 -0.28
CA GLY A 55 13.76 -17.22 -1.57
C GLY A 55 13.52 -18.73 -1.49
N THR A 56 14.35 -19.50 -2.19
CA THR A 56 14.35 -20.98 -2.15
C THR A 56 14.96 -21.56 -0.88
N GLY A 57 15.57 -20.73 -0.03
CA GLY A 57 16.12 -21.12 1.27
C GLY A 57 15.08 -21.27 2.38
N VAL A 58 13.80 -21.08 2.06
CA VAL A 58 12.68 -21.17 3.00
C VAL A 58 12.56 -22.57 3.63
N THR A 59 12.28 -22.61 4.93
CA THR A 59 12.11 -23.84 5.72
C THR A 59 10.83 -23.81 6.55
N GLU A 60 10.34 -24.99 6.95
CA GLU A 60 9.18 -25.11 7.86
C GLU A 60 9.36 -24.26 9.13
N GLN A 61 10.54 -24.30 9.74
CA GLN A 61 10.83 -23.54 10.97
C GLN A 61 10.68 -22.03 10.76
N GLN A 62 11.21 -21.48 9.66
CA GLN A 62 11.11 -20.06 9.37
C GLN A 62 9.66 -19.63 9.14
N VAL A 63 8.87 -20.45 8.44
CA VAL A 63 7.45 -20.18 8.23
C VAL A 63 6.68 -20.21 9.56
N GLN A 64 6.98 -21.16 10.46
CA GLN A 64 6.37 -21.17 11.79
C GLN A 64 6.75 -19.94 12.61
N GLN A 65 8.02 -19.50 12.58
CA GLN A 65 8.48 -18.28 13.25
C GLN A 65 7.73 -17.04 12.72
N THR A 66 7.53 -16.94 11.41
CA THR A 66 6.74 -15.87 10.79
C THR A 66 5.28 -15.91 11.26
N ILE A 67 4.64 -17.08 11.24
CA ILE A 67 3.25 -17.26 11.73
C ILE A 67 3.13 -16.83 13.20
N ASP A 68 4.06 -17.26 14.05
CA ASP A 68 4.05 -16.92 15.47
C ASP A 68 4.28 -15.43 15.70
N PHE A 69 5.20 -14.81 14.96
CA PHE A 69 5.45 -13.38 15.02
C PHE A 69 4.21 -12.59 14.60
N MET A 70 3.59 -12.92 13.46
CA MET A 70 2.39 -12.23 12.97
C MET A 70 1.24 -12.33 13.97
N SER A 71 1.03 -13.52 14.55
CA SER A 71 0.00 -13.76 15.56
C SER A 71 0.26 -12.99 16.86
N ALA A 72 1.51 -13.00 17.35
CA ALA A 72 1.89 -12.35 18.61
C ALA A 72 1.94 -10.82 18.52
N ASN A 73 2.22 -10.27 17.33
CA ASN A 73 2.47 -8.84 17.15
C ASN A 73 1.29 -8.05 16.56
N GLY A 74 0.09 -8.64 16.52
CA GLY A 74 -1.13 -7.91 16.17
C GLY A 74 -1.43 -7.83 14.67
N LEU A 75 -0.64 -8.49 13.81
CA LEU A 75 -0.80 -8.41 12.35
C LEU A 75 -2.06 -9.15 11.88
N VAL A 76 -2.33 -10.33 12.46
CA VAL A 76 -3.54 -11.11 12.15
C VAL A 76 -4.80 -10.31 12.49
N GLN A 77 -4.81 -9.61 13.63
CA GLN A 77 -5.92 -8.76 14.07
C GLN A 77 -6.08 -7.50 13.20
N ALA A 78 -4.97 -6.99 12.66
CA ALA A 78 -4.99 -5.88 11.70
C ALA A 78 -5.48 -6.30 10.31
N GLY A 79 -5.52 -7.60 10.00
CA GLY A 79 -6.03 -8.14 8.75
C GLY A 79 -5.00 -8.95 7.95
N TYR A 80 -3.71 -8.86 8.28
CA TYR A 80 -2.64 -9.66 7.65
C TYR A 80 -2.75 -11.12 8.11
N ASN A 81 -3.61 -11.87 7.45
CA ASN A 81 -4.07 -13.18 7.88
C ASN A 81 -3.82 -14.28 6.85
N SER A 82 -2.95 -14.07 5.87
CA SER A 82 -2.43 -15.14 5.01
C SER A 82 -0.90 -15.29 5.12
N VAL A 83 -0.41 -16.52 5.02
CA VAL A 83 1.02 -16.85 4.91
C VAL A 83 1.17 -17.74 3.68
N THR A 84 1.99 -17.30 2.71
CA THR A 84 2.23 -18.03 1.47
C THR A 84 3.68 -18.45 1.38
N ILE A 85 3.93 -19.72 1.09
CA ILE A 85 5.26 -20.22 0.72
C ILE A 85 5.40 -20.12 -0.79
N ASP A 86 6.46 -19.44 -1.23
CA ASP A 86 6.77 -19.27 -2.64
C ASP A 86 7.53 -20.48 -3.24
N ASP A 87 8.13 -20.31 -4.41
CA ASP A 87 8.89 -21.37 -5.10
C ASP A 87 10.03 -21.97 -4.23
N GLY A 88 10.41 -23.22 -4.52
CA GLY A 88 11.45 -23.96 -3.78
C GLY A 88 10.94 -24.86 -2.65
N TRP A 89 9.63 -25.07 -2.52
CA TRP A 89 9.05 -25.93 -1.46
C TRP A 89 9.01 -27.43 -1.80
N SER A 90 8.98 -27.78 -3.10
CA SER A 90 8.86 -29.15 -3.58
C SER A 90 10.20 -29.78 -3.93
N VAL A 91 10.25 -31.10 -4.12
CA VAL A 91 11.40 -31.76 -4.76
C VAL A 91 11.36 -31.53 -6.27
N GLY A 92 12.48 -31.78 -6.97
CA GLY A 92 12.61 -31.53 -8.42
C GLY A 92 11.89 -32.52 -9.32
N HIS A 93 11.03 -33.38 -8.78
CA HIS A 93 10.29 -34.42 -9.49
C HIS A 93 8.96 -34.75 -8.78
N ARG A 94 8.01 -35.39 -9.50
CA ARG A 94 6.77 -35.88 -8.87
C ARG A 94 7.02 -37.27 -8.27
N ASP A 95 6.14 -37.69 -7.36
CA ASP A 95 6.20 -39.06 -6.86
C ASP A 95 6.15 -40.10 -8.00
N GLY A 96 6.77 -41.26 -7.77
CA GLY A 96 6.95 -42.28 -8.79
C GLY A 96 8.08 -42.01 -9.80
N GLN A 97 8.71 -40.83 -9.76
CA GLN A 97 9.94 -40.53 -10.51
C GLN A 97 11.17 -40.66 -9.60
N THR A 98 12.36 -40.82 -10.18
CA THR A 98 13.61 -41.06 -9.42
C THR A 98 14.70 -40.03 -9.70
N THR A 99 14.39 -38.98 -10.44
CA THR A 99 15.35 -38.05 -11.06
C THR A 99 14.69 -36.69 -11.16
N ASP A 100 15.42 -35.64 -10.82
CA ASP A 100 14.92 -34.27 -10.93
C ASP A 100 14.88 -33.80 -12.39
N PHE A 101 14.00 -32.84 -12.67
CA PHE A 101 14.08 -32.03 -13.87
C PHE A 101 15.43 -31.31 -13.94
N ALA A 102 16.06 -31.33 -15.12
CA ALA A 102 17.34 -30.68 -15.36
C ALA A 102 17.36 -29.97 -16.71
N LYS A 103 18.13 -28.89 -16.83
CA LYS A 103 18.33 -28.21 -18.12
C LYS A 103 19.13 -29.08 -19.07
N ASN A 104 18.61 -29.27 -20.28
CA ASN A 104 19.33 -29.93 -21.37
C ASN A 104 20.36 -28.99 -22.03
N SER A 105 21.06 -29.47 -23.07
CA SER A 105 22.08 -28.69 -23.79
C SER A 105 21.55 -27.44 -24.51
N TYR A 106 20.23 -27.34 -24.68
CA TYR A 106 19.54 -26.19 -25.28
C TYR A 106 18.94 -25.25 -24.24
N GLY A 107 19.11 -25.54 -22.95
CA GLY A 107 18.61 -24.73 -21.84
C GLY A 107 17.17 -25.06 -21.41
N ALA A 108 16.45 -25.92 -22.14
CA ALA A 108 15.09 -26.33 -21.80
C ALA A 108 15.10 -27.38 -20.68
N MET A 109 14.09 -27.34 -19.80
CA MET A 109 13.94 -28.31 -18.72
C MET A 109 13.58 -29.69 -19.29
N GLN A 110 14.16 -30.75 -18.72
CA GLN A 110 14.03 -32.14 -19.19
C GLN A 110 14.10 -33.11 -18.01
N LEU A 111 13.15 -34.04 -17.92
CA LEU A 111 13.24 -35.20 -17.03
C LEU A 111 14.06 -36.32 -17.69
N TYR A 112 14.88 -37.03 -16.92
CA TYR A 112 15.65 -38.18 -17.39
C TYR A 112 15.21 -39.45 -16.64
N ASP A 113 15.22 -40.62 -17.27
CA ASP A 113 14.95 -41.88 -16.56
C ASP A 113 16.14 -42.29 -15.66
N ALA A 114 15.98 -43.37 -14.89
CA ALA A 114 17.05 -43.89 -14.03
C ALA A 114 18.32 -44.34 -14.78
N ASN A 115 18.25 -44.52 -16.10
CA ASN A 115 19.38 -44.85 -16.97
C ASN A 115 20.02 -43.61 -17.62
N GLY A 116 19.50 -42.41 -17.34
CA GLY A 116 19.98 -41.15 -17.92
C GLY A 116 19.44 -40.87 -19.33
N ASN A 117 18.41 -41.57 -19.78
CA ASN A 117 17.76 -41.26 -21.07
C ASN A 117 16.69 -40.17 -20.88
N PRO A 118 16.54 -39.23 -21.81
CA PRO A 118 15.48 -38.22 -21.71
C PRO A 118 14.10 -38.90 -21.77
N VAL A 119 13.20 -38.51 -20.85
CA VAL A 119 11.80 -38.91 -20.89
C VAL A 119 11.12 -38.17 -22.06
N PRO A 120 10.48 -38.87 -23.01
CA PRO A 120 9.88 -38.22 -24.16
C PRO A 120 8.74 -37.27 -23.76
N GLY A 121 8.78 -36.01 -24.20
CA GLY A 121 7.71 -35.03 -24.00
C GLY A 121 7.89 -34.12 -22.77
N THR A 122 8.87 -34.36 -21.91
CA THR A 122 9.20 -33.50 -20.76
C THR A 122 10.22 -32.39 -21.09
N ASP A 123 10.54 -32.17 -22.36
CA ASP A 123 11.57 -31.23 -22.83
C ASP A 123 11.06 -29.80 -23.02
N GLY A 124 9.93 -29.46 -22.39
CA GLY A 124 9.19 -28.22 -22.63
C GLY A 124 8.46 -28.16 -23.99
N THR A 125 8.69 -29.11 -24.91
CA THR A 125 8.06 -29.11 -26.24
C THR A 125 6.83 -30.03 -26.33
N GLY A 126 6.57 -30.82 -25.28
CA GLY A 126 5.54 -31.86 -25.23
C GLY A 126 4.39 -31.53 -24.28
N ASN A 127 3.55 -32.54 -23.99
CA ASN A 127 2.74 -32.56 -22.78
C ASN A 127 3.61 -33.24 -21.72
N ASP A 128 3.68 -32.72 -20.49
CA ASP A 128 4.27 -33.46 -19.38
C ASP A 128 3.56 -34.84 -19.26
N PRO A 129 4.24 -35.95 -19.60
CA PRO A 129 3.67 -37.29 -19.60
C PRO A 129 3.74 -37.92 -18.21
N THR A 130 4.27 -37.18 -17.22
CA THR A 130 4.44 -37.73 -15.89
C THR A 130 3.08 -38.05 -15.28
N SER A 131 3.06 -38.93 -14.29
CA SER A 131 1.84 -39.29 -13.59
C SER A 131 2.20 -39.43 -12.13
N GLY A 132 1.96 -38.38 -11.34
CA GLY A 132 2.34 -38.34 -9.94
C GLY A 132 1.96 -37.04 -9.26
N HIS A 133 2.15 -37.02 -7.95
CA HIS A 133 1.83 -35.94 -7.03
C HIS A 133 3.06 -35.07 -6.74
N LEU A 134 2.84 -33.77 -6.51
CA LEU A 134 3.87 -32.88 -5.99
C LEU A 134 4.25 -33.32 -4.58
N THR A 135 5.56 -33.33 -4.28
CA THR A 135 6.08 -33.78 -2.98
C THR A 135 6.89 -32.68 -2.31
N PRO A 136 6.59 -32.29 -1.05
CA PRO A 136 7.41 -31.35 -0.29
C PRO A 136 8.85 -31.87 -0.10
N ASN A 137 9.84 -30.99 -0.18
CA ASN A 137 11.24 -31.38 0.01
C ASN A 137 11.63 -31.51 1.50
N GLY A 138 12.91 -31.83 1.75
CA GLY A 138 13.43 -32.06 3.10
C GLY A 138 13.39 -30.86 4.03
N ALA A 139 13.19 -29.63 3.53
CA ALA A 139 12.97 -28.43 4.34
C ALA A 139 11.56 -28.38 4.94
N PHE A 140 10.65 -29.22 4.44
CA PHE A 140 9.26 -29.37 4.86
C PHE A 140 8.95 -30.84 5.24
N PRO A 141 9.60 -31.36 6.30
CA PRO A 141 9.48 -32.76 6.68
C PRO A 141 8.04 -33.12 7.07
N SER A 142 7.68 -34.39 6.93
CA SER A 142 6.37 -34.87 7.42
C SER A 142 6.30 -34.79 8.95
N GLN A 143 5.16 -34.36 9.47
CA GLN A 143 4.89 -34.20 10.90
C GLN A 143 3.79 -35.16 11.36
N THR A 144 3.83 -35.59 12.62
CA THR A 144 2.75 -36.38 13.23
C THR A 144 1.95 -35.51 14.18
N VAL A 145 0.71 -35.18 13.81
CA VAL A 145 -0.21 -34.39 14.62
C VAL A 145 -1.40 -35.26 15.00
N ASN A 146 -1.66 -35.41 16.31
CA ASN A 146 -2.76 -36.23 16.83
C ASN A 146 -2.81 -37.67 16.28
N GLY A 147 -1.64 -38.28 16.03
CA GLY A 147 -1.53 -39.63 15.49
C GLY A 147 -1.76 -39.74 13.97
N GLN A 148 -1.96 -38.62 13.26
CA GLN A 148 -2.00 -38.56 11.81
C GLN A 148 -0.69 -38.01 11.27
N THR A 149 -0.10 -38.71 10.29
CA THR A 149 1.04 -38.19 9.54
C THR A 149 0.55 -37.22 8.48
N MET A 150 1.02 -35.98 8.57
CA MET A 150 0.80 -34.91 7.60
C MET A 150 2.11 -34.66 6.85
N ASN A 151 2.04 -34.39 5.55
CA ASN A 151 3.20 -33.83 4.86
C ASN A 151 3.49 -32.41 5.38
N GLY A 152 4.69 -31.86 5.15
CA GLY A 152 5.09 -30.57 5.74
C GLY A 152 4.20 -29.39 5.33
N ILE A 153 3.67 -29.40 4.11
CA ILE A 153 2.75 -28.35 3.61
C ILE A 153 1.39 -28.45 4.30
N GLN A 154 0.84 -29.67 4.42
CA GLN A 154 -0.39 -29.90 5.18
C GLN A 154 -0.23 -29.53 6.66
N TYR A 155 0.93 -29.80 7.24
CA TYR A 155 1.25 -29.41 8.61
C TYR A 155 1.26 -27.88 8.78
N LEU A 156 1.91 -27.14 7.87
CA LEU A 156 1.94 -25.68 7.92
C LEU A 156 0.56 -25.05 7.69
N ALA A 157 -0.26 -25.63 6.81
CA ALA A 157 -1.65 -25.22 6.65
C ALA A 157 -2.43 -25.39 7.97
N TRP A 158 -2.34 -26.56 8.59
CA TRP A 158 -2.94 -26.81 9.91
C TRP A 158 -2.42 -25.84 10.98
N TYR A 159 -1.11 -25.56 10.99
CA TYR A 159 -0.48 -24.65 11.94
C TYR A 159 -0.99 -23.22 11.78
N ALA A 160 -1.04 -22.70 10.54
CA ALA A 160 -1.58 -21.39 10.22
C ALA A 160 -3.06 -21.28 10.62
N HIS A 161 -3.89 -22.29 10.28
CA HIS A 161 -5.30 -22.35 10.67
C HIS A 161 -5.48 -22.31 12.19
N SER A 162 -4.61 -22.99 12.93
CA SER A 162 -4.63 -22.98 14.41
C SER A 162 -4.40 -21.59 15.02
N LYS A 163 -3.81 -20.66 14.25
CA LYS A 163 -3.56 -19.27 14.61
C LYS A 163 -4.55 -18.29 13.98
N GLY A 164 -5.59 -18.80 13.32
CA GLY A 164 -6.60 -17.97 12.64
C GLY A 164 -6.12 -17.36 11.33
N MET A 165 -5.07 -17.92 10.73
CA MET A 165 -4.53 -17.48 9.45
C MET A 165 -4.93 -18.46 8.35
N LYS A 166 -4.90 -18.01 7.11
CA LYS A 166 -4.96 -18.78 5.87
C LYS A 166 -3.56 -19.17 5.43
N PHE A 167 -3.46 -20.26 4.69
CA PHE A 167 -2.19 -20.75 4.20
C PHE A 167 -2.18 -20.84 2.67
N GLY A 168 -1.07 -20.43 2.07
CA GLY A 168 -0.87 -20.45 0.63
C GLY A 168 0.39 -21.16 0.18
N VAL A 169 0.36 -21.65 -1.05
CA VAL A 169 1.50 -22.29 -1.72
C VAL A 169 1.70 -21.72 -3.12
N TYR A 170 2.89 -21.93 -3.66
CA TYR A 170 3.25 -21.62 -5.03
C TYR A 170 3.03 -22.81 -5.97
N ALA A 171 2.54 -22.53 -7.16
CA ALA A 171 2.52 -23.41 -8.32
C ALA A 171 2.72 -22.56 -9.60
N THR A 172 2.75 -23.20 -10.76
CA THR A 172 2.92 -22.53 -12.06
C THR A 172 2.02 -23.18 -13.11
N ASP A 173 1.62 -22.42 -14.11
CA ASP A 173 0.72 -22.84 -15.19
C ASP A 173 1.43 -23.47 -16.40
N THR A 174 2.67 -23.87 -16.17
CA THR A 174 3.65 -24.46 -17.08
C THR A 174 4.15 -25.80 -16.52
N TYR A 175 5.07 -26.46 -17.22
CA TYR A 175 5.65 -27.75 -16.82
C TYR A 175 6.66 -27.66 -15.69
N THR A 176 7.30 -26.50 -15.49
CA THR A 176 8.24 -26.30 -14.40
C THR A 176 8.16 -24.92 -13.82
N THR A 177 8.35 -24.79 -12.51
CA THR A 177 8.40 -23.51 -11.80
C THR A 177 9.56 -22.63 -12.27
N CYS A 178 9.60 -21.38 -11.82
CA CYS A 178 10.73 -20.47 -12.12
C CYS A 178 12.08 -21.04 -11.65
N GLN A 179 12.08 -21.83 -10.58
CA GLN A 179 13.26 -22.51 -10.05
C GLN A 179 13.45 -23.94 -10.59
N GLY A 180 12.66 -24.35 -11.58
CA GLY A 180 12.83 -25.63 -12.29
C GLY A 180 12.24 -26.84 -11.56
N HIS A 181 11.34 -26.63 -10.59
CA HIS A 181 10.58 -27.71 -9.94
C HIS A 181 9.37 -28.09 -10.80
N PRO A 182 8.70 -29.25 -10.59
CA PRO A 182 7.54 -29.62 -11.38
C PRO A 182 6.39 -28.61 -11.26
N GLY A 183 5.81 -28.22 -12.39
CA GLY A 183 4.66 -27.33 -12.50
C GLY A 183 3.33 -28.07 -12.68
N SER A 184 2.22 -27.34 -12.73
CA SER A 184 0.87 -27.93 -12.69
C SER A 184 0.20 -28.14 -14.05
N LEU A 185 0.83 -27.71 -15.16
CA LEU A 185 0.27 -27.90 -16.49
C LEU A 185 0.13 -29.39 -16.84
N GLY A 186 -1.08 -29.83 -17.18
CA GLY A 186 -1.42 -31.24 -17.41
C GLY A 186 -1.69 -32.05 -16.13
N HIS A 187 -1.50 -31.44 -14.96
CA HIS A 187 -1.72 -32.03 -13.64
C HIS A 187 -2.72 -31.23 -12.79
N GLU A 188 -3.48 -30.33 -13.42
CA GLU A 188 -4.32 -29.34 -12.75
C GLU A 188 -5.30 -29.98 -11.76
N SER A 189 -5.99 -31.05 -12.19
CA SER A 189 -6.96 -31.75 -11.33
C SER A 189 -6.30 -32.51 -10.18
N THR A 190 -5.10 -33.05 -10.39
CA THR A 190 -4.36 -33.78 -9.36
C THR A 190 -3.86 -32.81 -8.31
N ASP A 191 -3.12 -31.78 -8.74
CA ASP A 191 -2.52 -30.78 -7.86
C ASP A 191 -3.60 -29.98 -7.11
N ALA A 192 -4.70 -29.62 -7.78
CA ALA A 192 -5.84 -28.97 -7.11
C ALA A 192 -6.48 -29.85 -6.03
N THR A 193 -6.59 -31.16 -6.27
CA THR A 193 -7.13 -32.10 -5.28
C THR A 193 -6.20 -32.19 -4.07
N ASP A 194 -4.89 -32.26 -4.31
CA ASP A 194 -3.87 -32.31 -3.27
C ASP A 194 -3.87 -31.03 -2.44
N PHE A 195 -3.80 -29.85 -3.07
CA PHE A 195 -3.79 -28.55 -2.38
C PHE A 195 -5.02 -28.37 -1.50
N VAL A 196 -6.22 -28.65 -2.04
CA VAL A 196 -7.45 -28.62 -1.25
C VAL A 196 -7.37 -29.63 -0.10
N SER A 197 -6.86 -30.85 -0.33
CA SER A 197 -6.74 -31.88 0.71
C SER A 197 -5.79 -31.48 1.84
N TRP A 198 -4.68 -30.81 1.51
CA TRP A 198 -3.69 -30.30 2.45
C TRP A 198 -4.18 -29.10 3.24
N GLY A 199 -5.26 -28.44 2.80
CA GLY A 199 -5.83 -27.28 3.48
C GLY A 199 -5.30 -25.94 2.98
N VAL A 200 -4.79 -25.89 1.76
CA VAL A 200 -4.39 -24.65 1.09
C VAL A 200 -5.63 -23.77 0.87
N ASP A 201 -5.51 -22.49 1.20
CA ASP A 201 -6.55 -21.46 1.00
C ASP A 201 -6.21 -20.51 -0.15
N PHE A 202 -4.94 -20.47 -0.57
CA PHE A 202 -4.40 -19.52 -1.55
C PHE A 202 -3.34 -20.20 -2.43
N VAL A 203 -3.37 -19.98 -3.74
CA VAL A 203 -2.30 -20.42 -4.65
C VAL A 203 -1.75 -19.22 -5.41
N LYS A 204 -0.44 -18.98 -5.28
CA LYS A 204 0.33 -18.13 -6.19
C LYS A 204 0.64 -18.98 -7.44
N TYR A 205 0.25 -18.52 -8.62
CA TYR A 205 0.29 -19.29 -9.87
C TYR A 205 1.07 -18.53 -10.95
N ASP A 206 2.31 -18.95 -11.16
CA ASP A 206 3.29 -18.31 -12.05
C ASP A 206 3.22 -18.84 -13.51
N ASP A 207 4.11 -18.34 -14.39
CA ASP A 207 4.22 -18.71 -15.83
C ASP A 207 5.68 -18.76 -16.33
N CYS A 208 6.58 -19.28 -15.49
CA CYS A 208 7.96 -19.60 -15.89
C CYS A 208 8.06 -21.03 -16.43
N PRO A 209 9.11 -21.42 -17.18
CA PRO A 209 10.16 -20.59 -17.74
C PRO A 209 9.64 -19.75 -18.92
N TYR A 210 10.29 -18.62 -19.16
CA TYR A 210 10.02 -17.80 -20.34
C TYR A 210 10.74 -18.38 -21.55
N GLY A 211 10.01 -18.75 -22.59
CA GLY A 211 10.59 -19.19 -23.85
C GLY A 211 11.34 -18.07 -24.61
N PRO A 212 11.84 -18.34 -25.83
CA PRO A 212 12.45 -17.32 -26.69
C PRO A 212 11.38 -16.46 -27.39
N PRO A 213 11.59 -15.13 -27.54
CA PRO A 213 10.60 -14.25 -28.15
C PRO A 213 10.13 -14.72 -29.54
N ILE A 214 8.84 -14.56 -29.84
CA ILE A 214 8.23 -15.04 -31.09
C ILE A 214 7.91 -13.88 -32.02
N THR A 215 8.50 -13.90 -33.21
CA THR A 215 8.12 -12.96 -34.26
C THR A 215 6.84 -13.40 -34.95
N GLY A 216 5.82 -12.54 -34.91
CA GLY A 216 4.56 -12.79 -35.57
C GLY A 216 4.54 -12.59 -37.08
N PRO A 217 3.45 -12.98 -37.77
CA PRO A 217 3.23 -12.71 -39.20
C PRO A 217 3.21 -11.21 -39.54
N ASP A 218 2.98 -10.36 -38.54
CA ASP A 218 3.06 -8.89 -38.58
C ASP A 218 4.50 -8.36 -38.41
N GLY A 219 5.48 -9.23 -38.16
CA GLY A 219 6.87 -8.88 -37.89
C GLY A 219 7.12 -8.34 -36.48
N HIS A 220 6.12 -8.35 -35.59
CA HIS A 220 6.28 -7.92 -34.21
C HIS A 220 6.88 -9.03 -33.35
N ASN A 221 7.74 -8.65 -32.39
CA ASN A 221 8.34 -9.59 -31.45
C ASN A 221 7.47 -9.69 -30.19
N TYR A 222 6.73 -10.79 -30.08
CA TYR A 222 5.90 -11.11 -28.93
C TYR A 222 6.75 -11.75 -27.84
N GLY A 223 6.69 -11.21 -26.62
CA GLY A 223 7.29 -11.86 -25.45
C GLY A 223 6.66 -13.23 -25.21
N THR A 224 7.48 -14.21 -24.87
CA THR A 224 7.08 -15.59 -24.68
C THR A 224 6.75 -15.91 -23.23
N GLN A 225 5.81 -16.83 -23.10
CA GLN A 225 5.12 -17.20 -21.86
C GLN A 225 4.96 -18.71 -21.93
N GLY A 226 5.89 -19.39 -21.27
CA GLY A 226 6.16 -20.80 -21.48
C GLY A 226 7.08 -21.13 -22.66
N GLU A 227 7.41 -22.41 -22.75
CA GLU A 227 8.23 -23.02 -23.79
C GLU A 227 7.37 -23.99 -24.65
N GLY A 228 7.65 -24.05 -25.95
CA GLY A 228 7.11 -25.09 -26.82
C GLY A 228 5.58 -25.16 -26.89
N LYS A 229 4.99 -26.27 -26.42
CA LYS A 229 3.54 -26.56 -26.59
C LYS A 229 2.63 -25.75 -25.68
N GLU A 230 3.16 -25.21 -24.59
CA GLU A 230 2.43 -24.33 -23.66
C GLU A 230 1.85 -23.14 -24.42
N LEU A 231 2.57 -22.66 -25.43
CA LEU A 231 2.18 -21.57 -26.34
C LEU A 231 0.96 -21.88 -27.23
N THR A 232 0.52 -23.14 -27.30
CA THR A 232 -0.67 -23.54 -28.08
C THR A 232 -1.97 -23.36 -27.29
N GLN A 233 -1.88 -23.15 -25.98
CA GLN A 233 -3.01 -22.77 -25.13
C GLN A 233 -2.70 -21.43 -24.46
N SER A 234 -3.69 -20.55 -24.39
CA SER A 234 -3.56 -19.27 -23.70
C SER A 234 -3.36 -19.50 -22.21
N ILE A 235 -2.55 -18.65 -21.57
CA ILE A 235 -2.51 -18.57 -20.10
C ILE A 235 -3.91 -18.35 -19.51
N TYR A 236 -4.79 -17.62 -20.21
CA TYR A 236 -6.19 -17.51 -19.83
C TYR A 236 -6.87 -18.89 -19.70
N ALA A 237 -6.69 -19.77 -20.69
CA ALA A 237 -7.27 -21.11 -20.68
C ALA A 237 -6.65 -22.01 -19.59
N ARG A 238 -5.33 -21.93 -19.39
CA ARG A 238 -4.62 -22.72 -18.37
C ARG A 238 -5.01 -22.30 -16.95
N VAL A 239 -5.04 -20.99 -16.68
CA VAL A 239 -5.53 -20.42 -15.41
C VAL A 239 -7.00 -20.77 -15.16
N GLN A 240 -7.86 -20.63 -16.18
CA GLN A 240 -9.28 -21.01 -16.06
C GLN A 240 -9.44 -22.50 -15.72
N THR A 241 -8.66 -23.36 -16.36
CA THR A 241 -8.67 -24.81 -16.11
C THR A 241 -8.26 -25.11 -14.67
N PHE A 242 -7.18 -24.50 -14.19
CA PHE A 242 -6.70 -24.73 -12.83
C PHE A 242 -7.66 -24.18 -11.76
N GLN A 243 -8.24 -22.98 -11.96
CA GLN A 243 -9.25 -22.44 -11.05
C GLN A 243 -10.49 -23.34 -10.99
N HIS A 244 -10.97 -23.84 -12.13
CA HIS A 244 -12.09 -24.79 -12.15
C HIS A 244 -11.75 -26.10 -11.44
N ALA A 245 -10.50 -26.58 -11.54
CA ALA A 245 -10.04 -27.76 -10.82
C ALA A 245 -10.01 -27.54 -9.30
N LEU A 246 -9.47 -26.41 -8.83
CA LEU A 246 -9.51 -26.00 -7.41
C LEU A 246 -10.95 -25.93 -6.90
N ASP A 247 -11.84 -25.37 -7.72
CA ASP A 247 -13.25 -25.27 -7.40
C ASP A 247 -13.93 -26.64 -7.31
N ALA A 248 -13.70 -27.52 -8.30
CA ALA A 248 -14.26 -28.87 -8.29
C ALA A 248 -13.74 -29.67 -7.07
N ALA A 249 -12.44 -29.58 -6.77
CA ALA A 249 -11.84 -30.23 -5.61
C ALA A 249 -12.42 -29.70 -4.29
N SER A 250 -12.56 -28.38 -4.14
CA SER A 250 -13.17 -27.75 -2.96
C SER A 250 -14.60 -28.26 -2.74
N ALA A 251 -15.41 -28.29 -3.80
CA ALA A 251 -16.78 -28.79 -3.73
C ALA A 251 -16.84 -30.28 -3.39
N ALA A 252 -16.01 -31.11 -4.02
CA ALA A 252 -15.96 -32.56 -3.79
C ALA A 252 -15.53 -32.90 -2.35
N GLN A 253 -14.64 -32.11 -1.77
CA GLN A 253 -14.10 -32.31 -0.42
C GLN A 253 -14.88 -31.56 0.67
N GLY A 254 -15.88 -30.74 0.30
CA GLY A 254 -16.64 -29.92 1.25
C GLY A 254 -15.79 -28.86 1.95
N LYS A 255 -14.77 -28.31 1.25
CA LYS A 255 -13.84 -27.32 1.79
C LYS A 255 -14.08 -25.92 1.19
N PRO A 256 -13.62 -24.85 1.85
CA PRO A 256 -13.64 -23.50 1.29
C PRO A 256 -12.96 -23.43 -0.08
N ARG A 257 -13.40 -22.48 -0.91
CA ARG A 257 -12.79 -22.19 -2.21
C ARG A 257 -11.37 -21.65 -2.02
N VAL A 258 -10.46 -22.06 -2.89
CA VAL A 258 -9.07 -21.59 -2.92
C VAL A 258 -8.97 -20.31 -3.74
N VAL A 259 -8.33 -19.28 -3.18
CA VAL A 259 -8.01 -18.02 -3.87
C VAL A 259 -6.86 -18.28 -4.84
N LEU A 260 -7.03 -17.92 -6.12
CA LEU A 260 -5.96 -18.03 -7.12
C LEU A 260 -5.38 -16.65 -7.44
N SER A 261 -4.07 -16.54 -7.36
CA SER A 261 -3.30 -15.37 -7.75
C SER A 261 -2.47 -15.68 -8.97
N VAL A 262 -2.85 -15.13 -10.12
CA VAL A 262 -2.01 -15.18 -11.32
C VAL A 262 -0.85 -14.25 -11.08
N SER A 263 0.31 -14.85 -10.80
CA SER A 263 1.52 -14.13 -10.41
C SER A 263 2.63 -14.12 -11.45
N ALA A 264 2.31 -14.62 -12.64
CA ALA A 264 3.11 -14.40 -13.84
C ALA A 264 3.44 -12.91 -14.00
N GLN A 265 4.67 -12.61 -14.46
CA GLN A 265 5.10 -11.27 -14.90
C GLN A 265 4.10 -10.69 -15.92
N PRO A 266 4.14 -9.43 -16.40
CA PRO A 266 3.11 -8.91 -17.31
C PRO A 266 2.91 -9.80 -18.54
N VAL A 267 1.89 -10.65 -18.46
CA VAL A 267 1.61 -11.70 -19.41
C VAL A 267 0.46 -11.29 -20.29
N HIS A 268 0.39 -11.91 -21.45
CA HIS A 268 -0.67 -11.69 -22.39
C HIS A 268 -1.39 -13.02 -22.57
N THR A 269 -2.61 -13.03 -23.05
CA THR A 269 -3.35 -14.26 -23.36
C THR A 269 -2.67 -15.19 -24.39
N GLY A 270 -1.43 -14.94 -24.79
CA GLY A 270 -0.76 -15.66 -25.86
C GLY A 270 -1.18 -15.17 -27.23
N VAL A 271 -0.43 -15.60 -28.23
CA VAL A 271 -0.53 -15.09 -29.59
C VAL A 271 -1.62 -15.84 -30.36
N PRO A 272 -2.74 -15.20 -30.76
CA PRO A 272 -3.97 -15.87 -31.22
C PRO A 272 -3.83 -16.88 -32.36
N TYR A 273 -2.90 -16.66 -33.28
CA TYR A 273 -2.68 -17.58 -34.42
C TYR A 273 -1.79 -18.78 -34.07
N LEU A 274 -1.11 -18.76 -32.92
CA LEU A 274 -0.40 -19.92 -32.35
C LEU A 274 -1.32 -20.76 -31.46
N LEU A 275 -2.40 -20.17 -30.96
CA LEU A 275 -3.36 -20.84 -30.10
C LEU A 275 -4.19 -21.87 -30.89
N ASN A 276 -4.55 -22.95 -30.21
CA ASN A 276 -5.50 -23.95 -30.68
C ASN A 276 -6.82 -23.29 -31.13
N ALA A 277 -7.46 -23.87 -32.16
CA ALA A 277 -8.66 -23.28 -32.75
C ALA A 277 -9.85 -23.16 -31.77
N ASN A 278 -9.87 -24.00 -30.73
CA ASN A 278 -10.88 -24.03 -29.68
C ASN A 278 -10.45 -23.29 -28.39
N ASP A 279 -9.33 -22.57 -28.41
CA ASP A 279 -8.88 -21.83 -27.25
C ASP A 279 -9.90 -20.72 -26.87
N PRO A 280 -10.37 -20.67 -25.61
CA PRO A 280 -11.42 -19.74 -25.22
C PRO A 280 -11.02 -18.27 -25.39
N ALA A 281 -9.74 -17.91 -25.28
CA ALA A 281 -9.26 -16.55 -25.47
C ALA A 281 -9.51 -16.00 -26.89
N ARG A 282 -9.67 -16.90 -27.88
CA ARG A 282 -9.97 -16.52 -29.27
C ARG A 282 -11.39 -16.01 -29.48
N THR A 283 -12.29 -16.34 -28.55
CA THR A 283 -13.73 -16.04 -28.68
C THR A 283 -14.28 -15.22 -27.52
N ASP A 284 -13.53 -15.08 -26.42
CA ASP A 284 -13.90 -14.25 -25.29
C ASP A 284 -14.00 -12.78 -25.73
N PRO A 285 -15.17 -12.12 -25.55
CA PRO A 285 -15.41 -10.79 -26.10
C PRO A 285 -14.57 -9.70 -25.42
N VAL A 286 -14.17 -9.88 -24.15
CA VAL A 286 -13.32 -8.94 -23.43
C VAL A 286 -11.90 -9.02 -23.98
N ILE A 287 -11.39 -10.23 -24.15
CA ILE A 287 -10.05 -10.49 -24.70
C ILE A 287 -9.95 -10.03 -26.16
N VAL A 288 -10.94 -10.39 -26.99
CA VAL A 288 -10.98 -10.03 -28.41
C VAL A 288 -11.09 -8.51 -28.60
N ALA A 289 -11.92 -7.83 -27.80
CA ALA A 289 -12.09 -6.38 -27.89
C ALA A 289 -10.84 -5.60 -27.45
N ALA A 290 -10.06 -6.14 -26.52
CA ALA A 290 -8.92 -5.46 -25.92
C ALA A 290 -7.61 -5.58 -26.69
N GLY A 291 -7.56 -6.35 -27.80
CA GLY A 291 -6.33 -6.64 -28.57
C GLY A 291 -5.38 -5.43 -28.68
N THR A 292 -4.07 -5.65 -28.57
CA THR A 292 -3.11 -4.55 -28.37
C THR A 292 -3.20 -3.46 -29.45
N PRO A 293 -3.45 -2.18 -29.09
CA PRO A 293 -3.71 -1.11 -30.07
C PRO A 293 -2.57 -0.85 -31.07
N GLN A 294 -1.31 -1.10 -30.68
CA GLN A 294 -0.13 -0.81 -31.49
C GLN A 294 0.18 -1.91 -32.54
N TYR A 295 -0.31 -3.14 -32.34
CA TYR A 295 -0.04 -4.30 -33.21
C TYR A 295 -1.30 -5.09 -33.63
N GLN A 296 -2.47 -4.69 -33.12
CA GLN A 296 -3.81 -5.13 -33.50
C GLN A 296 -3.96 -6.65 -33.70
N SER A 297 -3.35 -7.46 -32.84
CA SER A 297 -3.64 -8.91 -32.82
C SER A 297 -4.85 -9.14 -31.91
N PRO A 298 -6.08 -9.26 -32.45
CA PRO A 298 -7.27 -9.43 -31.61
C PRO A 298 -7.15 -10.75 -30.89
N GLY A 299 -7.23 -10.73 -29.56
CA GLY A 299 -6.97 -11.92 -28.76
C GLY A 299 -5.62 -11.93 -28.03
N TYR A 300 -4.70 -10.97 -28.28
CA TYR A 300 -3.48 -10.77 -27.50
C TYR A 300 -3.74 -9.65 -26.48
N SER A 301 -4.03 -10.02 -25.24
CA SER A 301 -4.56 -9.11 -24.21
C SER A 301 -3.75 -9.21 -22.91
N PRO A 302 -3.36 -8.08 -22.28
CA PRO A 302 -2.54 -8.07 -21.08
C PRO A 302 -3.30 -8.57 -19.84
N THR A 303 -2.60 -9.12 -18.83
CA THR A 303 -3.17 -9.67 -17.58
C THR A 303 -4.24 -8.78 -16.96
N GLY A 304 -3.98 -7.47 -16.90
CA GLY A 304 -4.89 -6.48 -16.31
C GLY A 304 -6.23 -6.32 -17.04
N VAL A 305 -6.47 -7.01 -18.15
CA VAL A 305 -7.76 -7.04 -18.85
C VAL A 305 -8.55 -8.31 -18.54
N TRP A 306 -7.90 -9.47 -18.61
CA TRP A 306 -8.61 -10.76 -18.65
C TRP A 306 -8.59 -11.50 -17.32
N CYS A 307 -7.58 -11.27 -16.48
CA CYS A 307 -7.31 -12.14 -15.33
C CYS A 307 -8.45 -12.17 -14.31
N GLY A 308 -9.09 -11.03 -14.01
CA GLY A 308 -10.22 -10.99 -13.08
C GLY A 308 -11.48 -11.73 -13.55
N GLN A 309 -11.46 -12.34 -14.74
CA GLN A 309 -12.49 -13.26 -15.22
C GLN A 309 -12.25 -14.70 -14.74
N VAL A 310 -11.01 -15.07 -14.45
CA VAL A 310 -10.57 -16.47 -14.25
C VAL A 310 -9.72 -16.67 -12.99
N ALA A 311 -9.30 -15.61 -12.31
CA ALA A 311 -8.57 -15.63 -11.05
C ALA A 311 -8.93 -14.44 -10.16
N ASN A 312 -8.47 -14.47 -8.91
CA ASN A 312 -8.78 -13.45 -7.92
C ASN A 312 -7.76 -12.31 -7.88
N LEU A 313 -6.47 -12.61 -8.05
CA LEU A 313 -5.39 -11.63 -8.03
C LEU A 313 -4.62 -11.70 -9.35
N CYS A 314 -4.23 -10.54 -9.85
CA CYS A 314 -3.71 -10.38 -11.21
C CYS A 314 -2.46 -9.54 -11.20
N ARG A 315 -1.27 -10.16 -11.23
CA ARG A 315 -0.01 -9.43 -11.36
C ARG A 315 -0.03 -8.65 -12.67
N ILE A 316 0.08 -7.33 -12.56
CA ILE A 316 0.03 -6.40 -13.71
C ILE A 316 1.38 -5.76 -14.01
N GLY A 317 2.37 -5.99 -13.14
CA GLY A 317 3.74 -5.50 -13.26
C GLY A 317 4.74 -6.61 -12.99
N GLY A 318 6.00 -6.33 -13.30
CA GLY A 318 7.08 -7.28 -13.01
C GLY A 318 7.36 -7.46 -11.52
N ASP A 319 8.34 -8.28 -11.16
CA ASP A 319 8.78 -8.30 -9.77
C ASP A 319 9.35 -6.92 -9.40
N ARG A 320 9.08 -6.48 -8.18
CA ARG A 320 9.67 -5.27 -7.61
C ARG A 320 10.83 -5.65 -6.73
N ASP A 321 11.82 -4.77 -6.73
CA ASP A 321 12.97 -4.82 -5.85
C ASP A 321 12.76 -3.89 -4.64
N SER A 322 13.71 -3.89 -3.70
CA SER A 322 13.70 -3.05 -2.49
C SER A 322 13.94 -1.54 -2.72
N GLU A 323 13.36 -0.98 -3.80
CA GLU A 323 13.26 0.46 -4.05
C GLU A 323 11.82 0.93 -4.30
N LEU A 324 11.49 2.12 -3.75
CA LEU A 324 10.17 2.74 -3.94
C LEU A 324 9.84 3.00 -5.42
N ASN A 325 10.84 3.20 -6.29
CA ASN A 325 10.65 3.50 -7.71
C ASN A 325 9.78 2.46 -8.44
N GLY A 326 9.80 1.20 -8.01
CA GLY A 326 8.98 0.13 -8.59
C GLY A 326 7.47 0.37 -8.46
N VAL A 327 7.02 1.09 -7.41
CA VAL A 327 5.60 1.36 -7.16
C VAL A 327 5.16 2.79 -7.51
N LEU A 328 6.12 3.71 -7.71
CA LEU A 328 5.84 5.09 -8.12
C LEU A 328 5.21 5.15 -9.52
N TYR A 329 4.85 6.36 -9.98
CA TYR A 329 4.08 6.55 -11.21
C TYR A 329 4.70 5.89 -12.44
N ASN A 330 6.02 6.05 -12.66
CA ASN A 330 6.71 5.42 -13.80
C ASN A 330 6.98 3.92 -13.61
N GLY A 331 6.74 3.39 -12.40
CA GLY A 331 6.68 1.96 -12.13
C GLY A 331 5.25 1.44 -12.32
N GLN A 332 4.76 0.67 -11.35
CA GLN A 332 3.51 -0.06 -11.50
C GLN A 332 2.23 0.77 -11.29
N LEU A 333 2.31 1.96 -10.67
CA LEU A 333 1.13 2.80 -10.44
C LEU A 333 0.47 3.24 -11.77
N GLN A 334 1.26 3.62 -12.79
CA GLN A 334 0.70 3.96 -14.10
C GLN A 334 -0.06 2.78 -14.71
N THR A 335 0.49 1.57 -14.61
CA THR A 335 -0.16 0.35 -15.12
C THR A 335 -1.46 0.05 -14.35
N ALA A 336 -1.43 0.18 -13.02
CA ALA A 336 -2.61 -0.01 -12.18
C ALA A 336 -3.75 0.97 -12.54
N LEU A 337 -3.41 2.23 -12.85
CA LEU A 337 -4.37 3.24 -13.29
C LEU A 337 -5.01 2.90 -14.65
N GLN A 338 -4.28 2.22 -15.55
CA GLN A 338 -4.81 1.78 -16.84
C GLN A 338 -5.82 0.64 -16.68
N TYR A 339 -5.60 -0.26 -15.71
CA TYR A 339 -6.39 -1.46 -15.51
C TYR A 339 -7.37 -1.37 -14.33
N ALA A 340 -7.82 -0.16 -13.97
CA ALA A 340 -8.78 0.03 -12.87
C ALA A 340 -10.10 -0.75 -13.06
N GLY A 341 -10.46 -1.11 -14.30
CA GLY A 341 -11.65 -1.92 -14.60
C GLY A 341 -11.57 -3.37 -14.12
N ASN A 342 -10.38 -3.87 -13.80
CA ASN A 342 -10.17 -5.22 -13.25
C ASN A 342 -10.40 -5.28 -11.72
N VAL A 343 -10.41 -4.12 -11.05
CA VAL A 343 -10.51 -4.00 -9.59
C VAL A 343 -11.97 -4.01 -9.12
N ARG A 344 -12.31 -5.00 -8.28
CA ARG A 344 -13.65 -5.27 -7.75
C ARG A 344 -13.62 -6.39 -6.70
N PRO A 345 -14.67 -6.57 -5.89
CA PRO A 345 -14.78 -7.74 -5.02
C PRO A 345 -14.55 -9.05 -5.78
N GLY A 346 -13.55 -9.82 -5.36
CA GLY A 346 -13.13 -11.08 -5.99
C GLY A 346 -12.14 -10.95 -7.15
N GLY A 347 -11.70 -9.76 -7.53
CA GLY A 347 -10.74 -9.50 -8.61
C GLY A 347 -9.88 -8.26 -8.35
N TRP A 348 -8.57 -8.42 -8.19
CA TRP A 348 -7.67 -7.35 -7.77
C TRP A 348 -6.43 -7.28 -8.66
N ASN A 349 -6.01 -6.05 -9.00
CA ASN A 349 -4.69 -5.85 -9.58
C ASN A 349 -3.65 -6.04 -8.49
N ASP A 350 -2.73 -6.95 -8.72
CA ASP A 350 -1.60 -7.23 -7.86
C ASP A 350 -0.39 -6.42 -8.37
N LEU A 351 0.06 -5.50 -7.52
CA LEU A 351 1.23 -4.66 -7.76
C LEU A 351 2.49 -5.27 -7.13
N ASP A 352 2.51 -6.60 -6.97
CA ASP A 352 3.57 -7.35 -6.31
C ASP A 352 3.72 -7.05 -4.80
N MET A 353 4.52 -7.87 -4.13
CA MET A 353 4.74 -7.82 -2.68
C MET A 353 5.22 -6.45 -2.19
N SER A 354 4.77 -6.05 -1.01
CA SER A 354 5.19 -4.82 -0.33
C SER A 354 6.53 -4.99 0.36
N PHE A 355 7.41 -4.00 0.18
CA PHE A 355 8.70 -3.86 0.87
C PHE A 355 8.62 -2.95 2.11
N ALA A 356 7.42 -2.54 2.53
CA ALA A 356 7.23 -1.76 3.74
C ALA A 356 7.85 -2.48 4.95
N GLY A 357 8.81 -1.80 5.59
CA GLY A 357 9.59 -2.35 6.70
C GLY A 357 10.78 -3.22 6.33
N TRP A 358 11.13 -3.33 5.05
CA TRP A 358 12.32 -4.04 4.57
C TRP A 358 13.61 -3.55 5.26
N GLN A 359 14.40 -4.47 5.83
CA GLN A 359 15.65 -4.16 6.53
C GLN A 359 16.89 -4.78 5.88
N ASP A 360 16.74 -5.64 4.86
CA ASP A 360 17.90 -6.30 4.28
C ASP A 360 18.72 -5.32 3.43
N VAL A 361 19.97 -5.14 3.81
CA VAL A 361 20.96 -4.30 3.11
C VAL A 361 21.72 -5.09 2.05
N PHE A 362 21.59 -6.41 2.04
CA PHE A 362 22.25 -7.31 1.10
C PHE A 362 21.24 -7.98 0.17
N GLY A 363 20.06 -7.39 -0.04
CA GLY A 363 19.14 -7.71 -1.13
C GLY A 363 18.15 -8.85 -0.89
N ASP A 364 17.56 -9.31 -2.00
CA ASP A 364 16.35 -10.13 -2.02
C ASP A 364 16.66 -11.63 -2.22
N TYR A 365 15.65 -12.48 -2.00
CA TYR A 365 15.65 -13.94 -2.19
C TYR A 365 16.53 -14.72 -1.21
N GLY A 366 16.79 -14.17 -0.03
CA GLY A 366 17.56 -14.85 1.03
C GLY A 366 19.04 -15.07 0.69
N VAL A 367 19.55 -14.38 -0.34
CA VAL A 367 20.96 -14.35 -0.71
C VAL A 367 21.54 -12.96 -0.48
N THR A 368 22.83 -12.86 -0.16
CA THR A 368 23.54 -11.59 -0.22
C THR A 368 23.69 -11.20 -1.70
N ASP A 369 22.67 -10.52 -2.23
CA ASP A 369 22.80 -9.72 -3.44
C ASP A 369 23.97 -8.74 -3.28
N THR A 370 24.75 -8.69 -4.35
CA THR A 370 25.89 -7.78 -4.49
C THR A 370 25.49 -6.45 -5.12
N CYS A 371 24.21 -6.25 -5.45
CA CYS A 371 23.73 -4.97 -5.93
C CYS A 371 23.76 -3.92 -4.81
N THR A 372 24.53 -2.86 -5.01
CA THR A 372 24.50 -1.67 -4.12
C THR A 372 23.24 -0.81 -4.31
N CYS A 373 22.27 -1.28 -5.10
CA CYS A 373 20.99 -0.62 -5.35
C CYS A 373 19.97 -0.88 -4.23
N HIS A 374 19.96 -2.10 -3.69
CA HIS A 374 19.05 -2.50 -2.63
C HIS A 374 19.36 -1.81 -1.31
N LYS A 375 18.30 -1.34 -0.64
CA LYS A 375 18.43 -0.60 0.61
C LYS A 375 17.25 -0.87 1.54
N PRO A 376 17.43 -0.69 2.86
CA PRO A 376 16.32 -0.66 3.78
C PRO A 376 15.30 0.40 3.38
N PHE A 377 14.02 0.05 3.51
CA PHE A 377 12.94 1.01 3.37
C PHE A 377 12.93 1.94 4.58
N THR A 378 12.86 3.24 4.31
CA THR A 378 12.55 4.21 5.37
C THR A 378 11.08 4.09 5.79
N ASP A 379 10.75 4.63 6.96
CA ASP A 379 9.35 4.72 7.41
C ASP A 379 8.50 5.57 6.45
N ASP A 380 9.06 6.64 5.88
CA ASP A 380 8.35 7.47 4.90
C ASP A 380 8.08 6.72 3.59
N GLU A 381 9.06 5.96 3.07
CA GLU A 381 8.86 5.11 1.90
C GLU A 381 7.84 4.00 2.18
N SER A 382 7.87 3.41 3.37
CA SER A 382 6.89 2.40 3.80
C SER A 382 5.46 2.97 3.82
N ARG A 383 5.28 4.19 4.34
CA ARG A 383 3.98 4.89 4.30
C ARG A 383 3.55 5.18 2.87
N THR A 384 4.48 5.60 2.01
CA THR A 384 4.20 5.92 0.61
C THR A 384 3.79 4.70 -0.18
N GLU A 385 4.52 3.60 -0.08
CA GLU A 385 4.17 2.34 -0.75
C GLU A 385 2.78 1.85 -0.29
N LEU A 386 2.55 1.71 1.02
CA LEU A 386 1.26 1.24 1.52
C LEU A 386 0.12 2.19 1.17
N SER A 387 0.37 3.51 1.11
CA SER A 387 -0.64 4.47 0.65
C SER A 387 -0.97 4.27 -0.82
N ILE A 388 0.01 4.00 -1.69
CA ILE A 388 -0.24 3.73 -3.10
C ILE A 388 -1.00 2.42 -3.28
N LEU A 389 -0.55 1.33 -2.65
CA LEU A 389 -1.22 0.03 -2.71
C LEU A 389 -2.67 0.13 -2.20
N SER A 390 -2.87 0.78 -1.04
CA SER A 390 -4.20 1.02 -0.46
C SER A 390 -5.07 1.91 -1.34
N MET A 391 -4.51 2.89 -2.03
CA MET A 391 -5.29 3.72 -2.95
C MET A 391 -5.70 2.93 -4.20
N MET A 392 -4.91 1.95 -4.63
CA MET A 392 -5.22 1.12 -5.79
C MET A 392 -6.08 -0.11 -5.46
N ALA A 393 -6.40 -0.35 -4.18
CA ALA A 393 -7.04 -1.59 -3.70
C ALA A 393 -6.22 -2.83 -4.09
N ALA A 394 -4.91 -2.74 -3.93
CA ALA A 394 -3.99 -3.82 -4.22
C ALA A 394 -3.87 -4.75 -3.00
N PRO A 395 -3.59 -6.05 -3.19
CA PRO A 395 -3.26 -6.93 -2.07
C PRO A 395 -2.12 -6.37 -1.21
N LEU A 396 -2.28 -6.38 0.10
CA LEU A 396 -1.23 -5.96 1.05
C LEU A 396 -0.48 -7.20 1.54
N ILE A 397 0.28 -7.82 0.64
CA ILE A 397 1.12 -8.99 0.93
C ILE A 397 2.55 -8.51 1.17
N SER A 398 3.03 -8.61 2.40
CA SER A 398 4.39 -8.20 2.76
C SER A 398 5.42 -9.24 2.30
N GLY A 399 6.51 -8.77 1.69
CA GLY A 399 7.70 -9.56 1.43
C GLY A 399 8.76 -9.45 2.54
N ALA A 400 8.62 -8.48 3.44
CA ALA A 400 9.57 -8.22 4.53
C ALA A 400 9.71 -9.42 5.47
N ASP A 401 10.86 -9.52 6.14
CA ASP A 401 11.10 -10.57 7.11
C ASP A 401 10.31 -10.30 8.41
N LEU A 402 9.19 -11.00 8.57
CA LEU A 402 8.31 -10.89 9.73
C LEU A 402 8.69 -11.93 10.81
N ARG A 403 9.98 -12.07 11.11
CA ARG A 403 10.49 -12.87 12.24
C ARG A 403 11.11 -11.95 13.30
N THR A 404 11.40 -12.49 14.48
CA THR A 404 12.08 -11.70 15.52
C THR A 404 13.52 -11.42 15.11
N ALA A 405 14.12 -10.34 15.64
CA ALA A 405 15.51 -10.00 15.36
C ALA A 405 16.52 -11.12 15.71
N ALA A 406 16.16 -12.02 16.65
CA ALA A 406 16.97 -13.18 16.98
C ALA A 406 16.83 -14.31 15.95
N ASP A 407 15.61 -14.53 15.44
CA ASP A 407 15.31 -15.56 14.43
C ASP A 407 15.78 -15.17 13.02
N SER A 408 15.90 -13.87 12.76
CA SER A 408 16.33 -13.27 11.49
C SER A 408 17.77 -12.77 11.54
N GLN A 409 18.61 -13.34 12.40
CA GLN A 409 20.00 -12.92 12.55
C GLN A 409 20.89 -13.56 11.48
N HIS A 410 21.70 -12.72 10.83
CA HIS A 410 22.71 -13.13 9.87
C HIS A 410 24.10 -12.80 10.42
N THR A 411 25.10 -13.62 10.10
CA THR A 411 26.49 -13.32 10.39
C THR A 411 27.36 -13.68 9.20
N ASP A 412 28.02 -12.68 8.63
CA ASP A 412 29.00 -12.88 7.56
C ASP A 412 30.20 -11.96 7.77
N SER A 413 31.40 -12.47 7.48
CA SER A 413 32.66 -11.71 7.54
C SER A 413 32.90 -10.94 8.87
N GLY A 414 32.35 -11.45 9.98
CA GLY A 414 32.45 -10.82 11.31
C GLY A 414 31.41 -9.73 11.61
N TYR A 415 30.48 -9.47 10.70
CA TYR A 415 29.34 -8.57 10.89
C TYR A 415 28.09 -9.37 11.20
N THR A 416 27.34 -8.93 12.21
CA THR A 416 26.04 -9.52 12.57
C THR A 416 24.96 -8.46 12.38
N TRP A 417 23.92 -8.79 11.63
CA TRP A 417 22.76 -7.92 11.41
C TRP A 417 21.47 -8.75 11.48
N SER A 418 20.33 -8.05 11.45
CA SER A 418 19.02 -8.66 11.45
C SER A 418 18.19 -8.09 10.31
N THR A 419 17.47 -8.95 9.60
CA THR A 419 16.52 -8.60 8.54
C THR A 419 15.09 -8.40 9.08
N GLY A 420 14.83 -8.81 10.33
CA GLY A 420 13.53 -8.70 10.98
C GLY A 420 13.01 -7.26 11.06
N ILE A 421 11.73 -7.10 10.80
CA ILE A 421 11.04 -5.80 10.76
C ILE A 421 11.18 -4.99 12.05
N THR A 422 11.31 -3.66 11.92
CA THR A 422 11.39 -2.74 13.07
C THR A 422 10.03 -2.49 13.72
N ALA A 423 10.03 -2.01 14.96
CA ALA A 423 8.81 -1.65 15.68
C ALA A 423 8.02 -0.50 15.00
N SER A 424 8.71 0.47 14.39
CA SER A 424 8.06 1.59 13.70
C SER A 424 7.38 1.13 12.41
N SER A 425 8.06 0.32 11.60
CA SER A 425 7.48 -0.22 10.37
C SER A 425 6.35 -1.21 10.64
N LEU A 426 6.45 -1.99 11.72
CA LEU A 426 5.34 -2.83 12.19
C LEU A 426 4.12 -1.99 12.61
N ALA A 427 4.32 -0.81 13.21
CA ALA A 427 3.22 0.10 13.52
C ALA A 427 2.58 0.70 12.25
N ILE A 428 3.39 0.95 11.22
CA ILE A 428 2.94 1.43 9.90
C ILE A 428 2.05 0.39 9.22
N LEU A 429 2.45 -0.90 9.18
CA LEU A 429 1.63 -1.99 8.65
C LEU A 429 0.27 -2.09 9.37
N LYS A 430 0.23 -1.85 10.68
CA LYS A 430 -0.99 -1.97 11.50
C LYS A 430 -1.87 -0.71 11.54
N ASN A 431 -1.60 0.31 10.72
CA ASN A 431 -2.41 1.53 10.74
C ASN A 431 -3.85 1.22 10.26
N ALA A 432 -4.80 1.25 11.19
CA ALA A 432 -6.19 0.88 10.94
C ALA A 432 -6.91 1.80 9.94
N ASP A 433 -6.53 3.08 9.87
CA ASP A 433 -7.14 4.03 8.94
C ASP A 433 -6.67 3.80 7.49
N MET A 434 -5.38 3.44 7.32
CA MET A 434 -4.82 3.04 6.02
C MET A 434 -5.47 1.72 5.55
N ILE A 435 -5.52 0.71 6.43
CA ILE A 435 -6.13 -0.59 6.11
C ILE A 435 -7.62 -0.42 5.76
N ALA A 436 -8.34 0.47 6.45
CA ALA A 436 -9.75 0.73 6.13
C ALA A 436 -9.97 1.37 4.75
N ILE A 437 -8.98 2.11 4.21
CA ILE A 437 -9.03 2.62 2.83
C ILE A 437 -8.84 1.46 1.85
N ASP A 438 -7.85 0.60 2.08
CA ASP A 438 -7.58 -0.56 1.23
C ASP A 438 -8.79 -1.51 1.18
N GLN A 439 -9.24 -1.93 2.35
CA GLN A 439 -10.32 -2.89 2.60
C GLN A 439 -11.73 -2.32 2.42
N ASP A 440 -11.87 -1.13 1.83
CA ASP A 440 -13.18 -0.51 1.58
C ASP A 440 -14.04 -1.37 0.64
N ALA A 441 -15.26 -1.66 1.09
CA ALA A 441 -16.17 -2.59 0.42
C ALA A 441 -16.68 -2.12 -0.95
N LEU A 442 -16.44 -0.86 -1.35
CA LEU A 442 -16.75 -0.42 -2.71
C LEU A 442 -15.87 -1.13 -3.74
N GLY A 443 -14.67 -1.58 -3.33
CA GLY A 443 -13.75 -2.33 -4.16
C GLY A 443 -13.39 -1.60 -5.46
N LYS A 444 -13.03 -0.32 -5.36
CA LYS A 444 -12.63 0.51 -6.52
C LYS A 444 -11.25 1.08 -6.30
N ALA A 445 -10.42 1.00 -7.35
CA ALA A 445 -9.13 1.67 -7.38
C ALA A 445 -9.27 3.20 -7.42
N ALA A 446 -8.21 3.89 -7.02
CA ALA A 446 -8.07 5.33 -7.17
C ALA A 446 -7.98 5.75 -8.65
N THR A 447 -8.16 7.05 -8.85
CA THR A 447 -7.94 7.74 -10.12
C THR A 447 -6.95 8.89 -9.92
N LEU A 448 -6.22 9.22 -10.98
CA LEU A 448 -5.31 10.37 -10.99
C LEU A 448 -6.12 11.68 -10.97
N VAL A 449 -5.65 12.66 -10.19
CA VAL A 449 -6.20 14.01 -10.17
C VAL A 449 -5.35 14.91 -11.06
N GLY A 450 -5.97 15.46 -12.11
CA GLY A 450 -5.27 16.27 -13.09
C GLY A 450 -4.56 15.42 -14.15
N SER A 451 -3.50 15.97 -14.74
CA SER A 451 -2.71 15.31 -15.78
C SER A 451 -1.64 14.39 -15.18
N ALA A 452 -1.07 13.51 -16.01
CA ALA A 452 0.15 12.77 -15.68
C ALA A 452 1.24 13.70 -15.13
N PRO A 453 2.06 13.24 -14.15
CA PRO A 453 3.16 14.03 -13.62
C PRO A 453 4.13 14.43 -14.73
N ALA A 454 4.60 15.69 -14.68
CA ALA A 454 5.43 16.26 -15.74
C ALA A 454 6.87 15.71 -15.78
N SER A 455 7.31 15.05 -14.70
CA SER A 455 8.61 14.40 -14.58
C SER A 455 8.50 13.21 -13.60
N PRO A 456 9.50 12.30 -13.58
CA PRO A 456 9.53 11.20 -12.61
C PRO A 456 9.51 11.64 -11.14
N THR A 457 10.00 12.85 -10.84
CA THR A 457 10.06 13.41 -9.48
C THR A 457 8.90 14.35 -9.16
N ALA A 458 8.06 14.69 -10.13
CA ALA A 458 6.91 15.57 -9.90
C ALA A 458 5.89 14.87 -8.98
N PRO A 459 5.25 15.58 -8.04
CA PRO A 459 4.25 14.96 -7.17
C PRO A 459 3.07 14.35 -7.92
N VAL A 460 2.49 13.31 -7.32
CA VAL A 460 1.31 12.61 -7.82
C VAL A 460 0.17 12.78 -6.84
N ILE A 461 -1.04 13.00 -7.38
CA ILE A 461 -2.25 13.20 -6.57
C ILE A 461 -3.27 12.14 -7.00
N LEU A 462 -3.64 11.27 -6.06
CA LEU A 462 -4.64 10.22 -6.27
C LEU A 462 -5.90 10.52 -5.48
N LYS A 463 -7.07 10.17 -6.03
CA LYS A 463 -8.34 10.16 -5.31
C LYS A 463 -9.04 8.82 -5.41
N ARG A 464 -9.59 8.33 -4.30
CA ARG A 464 -10.38 7.09 -4.25
C ARG A 464 -11.72 7.38 -3.59
N GLN A 465 -12.80 6.94 -4.21
CA GLN A 465 -14.12 6.98 -3.60
C GLN A 465 -14.28 5.79 -2.66
N LEU A 466 -14.88 6.02 -1.49
CA LEU A 466 -15.16 4.98 -0.50
C LEU A 466 -16.66 4.66 -0.44
N ALA A 467 -17.02 3.48 0.05
CA ALA A 467 -18.40 2.95 0.04
C ALA A 467 -19.39 3.85 0.78
N ASN A 468 -18.94 4.52 1.84
CA ASN A 468 -19.76 5.41 2.66
C ASN A 468 -19.93 6.83 2.06
N GLY A 469 -19.36 7.10 0.88
CA GLY A 469 -19.38 8.40 0.22
C GLY A 469 -18.19 9.30 0.56
N ASP A 470 -17.29 8.89 1.44
CA ASP A 470 -16.02 9.60 1.68
C ASP A 470 -15.10 9.55 0.45
N THR A 471 -14.12 10.44 0.43
CA THR A 471 -13.05 10.43 -0.57
C THR A 471 -11.69 10.36 0.12
N ALA A 472 -10.92 9.32 -0.17
CA ALA A 472 -9.51 9.26 0.19
C ALA A 472 -8.67 10.04 -0.85
N VAL A 473 -7.65 10.75 -0.40
CA VAL A 473 -6.78 11.59 -1.23
C VAL A 473 -5.33 11.39 -0.81
N ALA A 474 -4.49 10.91 -1.73
CA ALA A 474 -3.06 10.77 -1.49
C ALA A 474 -2.28 11.84 -2.25
N LEU A 475 -1.40 12.55 -1.55
CA LEU A 475 -0.44 13.51 -2.09
C LEU A 475 0.96 12.89 -1.96
N VAL A 476 1.48 12.35 -3.06
CA VAL A 476 2.74 11.60 -3.08
C VAL A 476 3.87 12.50 -3.57
N ASN A 477 4.91 12.66 -2.77
CA ASN A 477 6.17 13.25 -3.21
C ASN A 477 7.05 12.17 -3.83
N GLN A 478 7.21 12.20 -5.17
CA GLN A 478 8.03 11.23 -5.88
C GLN A 478 9.52 11.60 -5.90
N ASP A 479 9.90 12.77 -5.41
CA ASP A 479 11.31 13.19 -5.43
C ASP A 479 12.10 12.44 -4.35
N PRO A 480 13.20 11.74 -4.70
CA PRO A 480 14.03 10.98 -3.75
C PRO A 480 14.92 11.86 -2.87
N SER A 481 15.02 13.16 -3.15
CA SER A 481 16.03 14.04 -2.54
C SER A 481 15.44 15.33 -1.98
N ASN A 482 14.30 15.79 -2.50
CA ASN A 482 13.74 17.08 -2.14
C ASN A 482 12.37 16.94 -1.48
N TRP A 483 12.12 17.81 -0.51
CA TRP A 483 10.79 18.00 0.06
C TRP A 483 9.87 18.69 -0.94
N ALA A 484 8.57 18.42 -0.85
CA ALA A 484 7.56 19.04 -1.72
C ALA A 484 6.31 19.46 -0.92
N MET A 485 5.55 20.42 -1.46
CA MET A 485 4.27 20.88 -0.89
C MET A 485 3.11 20.65 -1.87
N PRO A 486 2.83 19.40 -2.30
CA PRO A 486 1.71 19.14 -3.18
C PRO A 486 0.39 19.54 -2.51
N SER A 487 -0.54 20.03 -3.32
CA SER A 487 -1.89 20.38 -2.88
C SER A 487 -2.88 20.18 -4.02
N THR A 488 -4.16 20.05 -3.69
CA THR A 488 -5.24 19.99 -4.69
C THR A 488 -6.49 20.67 -4.19
N THR A 489 -7.30 21.18 -5.11
CA THR A 489 -8.58 21.80 -4.77
C THR A 489 -9.69 20.76 -4.63
N LEU A 490 -10.68 21.04 -3.79
CA LEU A 490 -11.90 20.24 -3.69
C LEU A 490 -12.59 20.11 -5.06
N SER A 491 -12.58 21.18 -5.86
CA SER A 491 -13.12 21.16 -7.22
C SER A 491 -12.38 20.19 -8.14
N ALA A 492 -11.04 20.12 -8.09
CA ALA A 492 -10.26 19.15 -8.86
C ALA A 492 -10.52 17.70 -8.41
N LEU A 493 -10.83 17.51 -7.13
CA LEU A 493 -11.29 16.22 -6.61
C LEU A 493 -12.71 15.85 -7.09
N GLY A 494 -13.47 16.78 -7.66
CA GLY A 494 -14.87 16.60 -8.04
C GLY A 494 -15.84 16.74 -6.87
N LEU A 495 -15.38 17.34 -5.77
CA LEU A 495 -16.12 17.55 -4.53
C LEU A 495 -16.85 18.90 -4.58
N THR A 496 -18.17 18.87 -4.37
CA THR A 496 -19.05 20.05 -4.57
C THR A 496 -19.58 20.68 -3.28
N GLY A 497 -19.51 19.97 -2.16
CA GLY A 497 -19.82 20.52 -0.83
C GLY A 497 -19.01 21.76 -0.49
N SER A 498 -19.60 22.66 0.30
CA SER A 498 -18.96 23.92 0.73
C SER A 498 -17.82 23.73 1.74
N SER A 499 -17.79 22.58 2.41
CA SER A 499 -16.76 22.22 3.38
C SER A 499 -16.69 20.71 3.56
N TYR A 500 -15.50 20.20 3.84
CA TYR A 500 -15.24 18.80 4.17
C TYR A 500 -14.44 18.74 5.46
N SER A 501 -14.80 17.82 6.35
CA SER A 501 -13.88 17.40 7.40
C SER A 501 -12.85 16.46 6.81
N TYR A 502 -11.62 16.49 7.32
CA TYR A 502 -10.58 15.55 6.94
C TYR A 502 -9.93 14.92 8.16
N LYS A 503 -9.39 13.72 7.96
CA LYS A 503 -8.38 13.08 8.81
C LYS A 503 -7.16 12.74 7.95
N GLU A 504 -5.98 13.17 8.36
CA GLU A 504 -4.71 12.72 7.78
C GLU A 504 -4.32 11.40 8.46
N VAL A 505 -4.13 10.36 7.67
CA VAL A 505 -4.12 8.94 8.08
C VAL A 505 -2.88 8.58 8.87
N TRP A 506 -1.73 9.20 8.57
CA TRP A 506 -0.45 8.86 9.19
C TRP A 506 -0.18 9.63 10.48
N SER A 507 -0.52 10.91 10.51
CA SER A 507 -0.38 11.80 11.67
C SER A 507 -1.58 11.76 12.61
N GLY A 508 -2.75 11.32 12.12
CA GLY A 508 -4.02 11.38 12.85
C GLY A 508 -4.62 12.79 12.92
N ALA A 509 -4.00 13.79 12.28
CA ALA A 509 -4.47 15.17 12.32
C ALA A 509 -5.86 15.29 11.69
N THR A 510 -6.78 15.96 12.39
CA THR A 510 -8.14 16.21 11.90
C THR A 510 -8.39 17.69 11.69
N GLY A 511 -9.24 18.04 10.74
CA GLY A 511 -9.63 19.42 10.52
C GLY A 511 -10.78 19.57 9.52
N THR A 512 -10.97 20.79 9.03
CA THR A 512 -11.93 21.10 7.96
C THR A 512 -11.26 21.88 6.85
N THR A 513 -11.70 21.68 5.61
CA THR A 513 -11.27 22.46 4.44
C THR A 513 -12.48 22.89 3.61
N THR A 514 -12.40 24.09 3.03
CA THR A 514 -13.42 24.69 2.17
C THR A 514 -12.93 24.94 0.74
N GLY A 515 -11.67 24.63 0.43
CA GLY A 515 -11.08 24.94 -0.88
C GLY A 515 -9.95 24.02 -1.31
N THR A 516 -8.93 23.86 -0.47
CA THR A 516 -7.69 23.13 -0.81
C THR A 516 -7.34 22.15 0.30
N ILE A 517 -6.84 20.96 -0.07
CA ILE A 517 -6.21 20.01 0.85
C ILE A 517 -4.73 19.86 0.48
N GLY A 518 -3.87 19.64 1.47
CA GLY A 518 -2.41 19.62 1.31
C GLY A 518 -1.77 20.99 1.48
N GLY A 519 -0.64 21.20 0.78
CA GLY A 519 0.16 22.43 0.89
C GLY A 519 1.01 22.48 2.15
N SER A 520 1.28 21.33 2.76
CA SER A 520 2.27 21.15 3.83
C SER A 520 3.49 20.46 3.26
N TRP A 521 4.64 20.65 3.90
CA TRP A 521 5.88 19.99 3.54
C TRP A 521 5.77 18.48 3.72
N ILE A 522 6.04 17.73 2.65
CA ILE A 522 6.14 16.28 2.60
C ILE A 522 7.61 15.94 2.29
N PRO A 523 8.25 15.05 3.09
CA PRO A 523 9.65 14.68 2.88
C PRO A 523 9.86 14.03 1.52
N ALA A 524 11.13 13.93 1.12
CA ALA A 524 11.53 13.12 -0.03
C ALA A 524 10.92 11.71 0.08
N HIS A 525 10.37 11.19 -1.01
CA HIS A 525 9.64 9.91 -1.03
C HIS A 525 8.50 9.76 0.00
N GLY A 526 8.01 10.87 0.56
CA GLY A 526 6.92 10.88 1.53
C GLY A 526 5.53 10.97 0.90
N VAL A 527 4.51 10.81 1.75
CA VAL A 527 3.10 10.91 1.38
C VAL A 527 2.32 11.62 2.47
N ALA A 528 1.26 12.33 2.08
CA ALA A 528 0.16 12.70 2.97
C ALA A 528 -1.12 12.04 2.45
N LEU A 529 -1.78 11.25 3.30
CA LEU A 529 -2.97 10.49 2.94
C LEU A 529 -4.15 11.00 3.76
N TYR A 530 -5.16 11.53 3.10
CA TYR A 530 -6.33 12.12 3.76
C TYR A 530 -7.57 11.28 3.49
N ARG A 531 -8.47 11.21 4.49
CA ARG A 531 -9.86 10.80 4.32
C ARG A 531 -10.75 12.01 4.49
N LEU A 532 -11.52 12.37 3.46
CA LEU A 532 -12.43 13.51 3.45
C LEU A 532 -13.88 13.03 3.56
N THR A 533 -14.64 13.69 4.43
CA THR A 533 -16.08 13.45 4.64
C THR A 533 -16.86 14.73 4.38
N ALA A 534 -17.93 14.63 3.61
CA ALA A 534 -18.78 15.79 3.29
C ALA A 534 -19.43 16.35 4.57
N GLY A 535 -19.32 17.67 4.78
CA GLY A 535 -20.06 18.34 5.85
C GLY A 535 -21.56 18.32 5.54
N SER A 536 -22.39 17.86 6.47
CA SER A 536 -23.86 17.89 6.31
C SER A 536 -24.36 19.34 6.41
N GLY A 537 -24.84 19.89 5.29
CA GLY A 537 -25.41 21.23 5.24
C GLY A 537 -26.84 21.29 5.77
N SER A 538 -27.02 21.67 7.04
CA SER A 538 -28.19 22.42 7.54
C SER A 538 -27.97 22.91 8.98
N GLY A 539 -28.03 24.23 9.19
CA GLY A 539 -28.23 24.84 10.53
C GLY A 539 -27.01 25.53 11.15
N THR A 540 -27.03 26.87 11.13
CA THR A 540 -26.37 27.84 12.03
C THR A 540 -25.16 27.38 12.86
N GLY A 541 -23.99 27.96 12.53
CA GLY A 541 -22.77 28.09 13.33
C GLY A 541 -22.73 27.38 14.68
N GLY A 542 -22.23 26.14 14.67
CA GLY A 542 -21.70 25.47 15.85
C GLY A 542 -20.19 25.30 15.67
N THR A 543 -19.40 26.06 16.42
CA THR A 543 -17.97 25.84 16.58
C THR A 543 -17.76 24.50 17.29
N GLY A 544 -17.39 23.45 16.53
CA GLY A 544 -16.96 22.18 17.09
C GLY A 544 -15.68 22.38 17.90
N GLY A 545 -15.82 22.37 19.22
CA GLY A 545 -14.75 22.63 20.17
C GLY A 545 -13.65 21.57 20.13
N SER A 546 -12.43 22.02 20.30
CA SER A 546 -11.27 21.20 20.65
C SER A 546 -11.55 20.52 22.00
N ASN A 547 -11.80 19.22 22.00
CA ASN A 547 -11.83 18.46 23.24
C ASN A 547 -10.39 18.21 23.70
N VAL A 548 -10.09 18.57 24.95
CA VAL A 548 -8.87 18.15 25.64
C VAL A 548 -8.99 16.65 25.92
N VAL A 549 -8.15 15.84 25.29
CA VAL A 549 -8.04 14.41 25.58
C VAL A 549 -7.06 14.23 26.75
N GLY A 550 -7.53 13.69 27.87
CA GLY A 550 -6.71 13.43 29.06
C GLY A 550 -5.91 12.13 28.96
N ASP A 551 -5.00 12.02 27.99
CA ASP A 551 -4.23 10.79 27.70
C ASP A 551 -2.74 10.85 28.09
N GLY A 552 -2.26 11.97 28.61
CA GLY A 552 -0.85 12.14 29.03
C GLY A 552 0.15 12.27 27.88
N LYS A 553 -0.30 12.61 26.66
CA LYS A 553 0.55 12.83 25.47
C LYS A 553 0.66 14.32 25.10
N TYR A 554 1.64 14.66 24.25
CA TYR A 554 1.81 16.00 23.68
C TYR A 554 0.78 16.24 22.56
N HIS A 555 0.09 17.39 22.59
CA HIS A 555 -0.91 17.79 21.58
C HIS A 555 -0.54 19.14 20.96
N SER A 556 -0.80 19.33 19.66
CA SER A 556 -0.62 20.60 18.96
C SER A 556 -1.96 21.27 18.64
N ILE A 557 -1.98 22.60 18.59
CA ILE A 557 -3.14 23.42 18.19
C ILE A 557 -2.76 24.15 16.91
N ALA A 558 -3.61 24.07 15.87
CA ALA A 558 -3.47 24.84 14.63
C ALA A 558 -4.74 25.66 14.35
N ALA A 559 -4.59 26.93 13.95
CA ALA A 559 -5.68 27.79 13.47
C ALA A 559 -5.49 28.09 11.97
N GLY A 560 -6.53 27.83 11.17
CA GLY A 560 -6.55 28.04 9.71
C GLY A 560 -6.71 29.51 9.32
N GLY A 561 -6.20 29.87 8.14
CA GLY A 561 -6.35 31.21 7.56
C GLY A 561 -7.01 31.17 6.17
N THR A 562 -7.41 32.35 5.67
CA THR A 562 -7.62 32.64 4.24
C THR A 562 -7.35 34.12 3.94
N GLY A 563 -6.48 34.41 2.97
CA GLY A 563 -6.05 35.77 2.61
C GLY A 563 -6.79 36.43 1.43
N GLY A 564 -6.52 37.72 1.26
CA GLY A 564 -6.83 38.60 0.12
C GLY A 564 -6.96 40.05 0.60
N THR A 565 -6.35 41.10 0.03
CA THR A 565 -5.64 41.33 -1.23
C THR A 565 -4.79 42.61 -1.09
N GLY A 566 -3.59 42.64 -1.65
CA GLY A 566 -2.95 43.89 -2.10
C GLY A 566 -1.62 44.27 -1.47
N GLY A 567 -0.58 44.28 -2.31
CA GLY A 567 0.51 45.26 -2.23
C GLY A 567 1.69 44.94 -1.31
N THR A 568 2.81 44.58 -1.96
CA THR A 568 4.20 44.76 -1.52
C THR A 568 4.70 44.00 -0.29
N GLY A 569 5.48 42.94 -0.56
CA GLY A 569 6.61 42.50 0.27
C GLY A 569 6.28 41.90 1.64
N GLY A 570 5.81 40.65 1.69
CA GLY A 570 5.61 39.89 2.92
C GLY A 570 6.45 38.62 2.96
N THR A 571 7.33 38.51 3.96
CA THR A 571 8.09 37.31 4.34
C THR A 571 7.16 36.19 4.81
N GLY A 572 7.54 34.95 4.48
CA GLY A 572 6.68 33.77 4.53
C GLY A 572 6.08 33.42 5.89
N GLY A 573 4.82 32.97 5.86
CA GLY A 573 4.23 32.17 6.92
C GLY A 573 5.02 30.87 7.10
N LYS A 574 5.48 30.60 8.32
CA LYS A 574 6.35 29.48 8.66
C LYS A 574 5.54 28.27 9.11
N VAL A 575 5.95 27.10 8.61
CA VAL A 575 5.60 25.74 9.06
C VAL A 575 6.66 25.27 10.06
N LEU A 576 6.30 24.38 10.99
CA LEU A 576 7.23 23.64 11.86
C LEU A 576 7.64 22.32 11.19
N GLU A 577 8.96 22.09 11.10
CA GLU A 577 9.61 20.87 10.61
C GLU A 577 10.50 20.29 11.73
N VAL A 578 10.67 18.96 11.77
CA VAL A 578 11.50 18.24 12.75
C VAL A 578 12.48 17.32 12.01
N GLN A 579 13.80 17.54 12.20
CA GLN A 579 14.83 16.49 12.13
C GLN A 579 16.00 16.77 13.10
N GLY A 580 16.32 15.77 13.92
CA GLY A 580 17.68 15.28 14.19
C GLY A 580 18.63 16.05 15.14
N GLY A 581 18.63 15.65 16.42
CA GLY A 581 19.68 14.80 17.00
C GLY A 581 21.02 15.42 17.43
N CYS A 582 21.35 15.35 18.73
CA CYS A 582 22.68 14.95 19.28
C CYS A 582 22.59 14.81 20.83
N GLY A 583 22.05 13.71 21.40
CA GLY A 583 22.74 12.44 21.77
C GLY A 583 23.12 12.40 23.28
N ALA A 584 23.08 11.34 24.10
CA ALA A 584 22.67 9.94 23.98
C ALA A 584 22.78 9.25 25.38
N ALA A 585 21.72 8.54 25.78
CA ALA A 585 21.58 7.25 26.48
C ALA A 585 20.06 7.02 26.59
N VAL A 586 19.54 5.81 26.30
CA VAL A 586 18.15 5.52 25.83
C VAL A 586 17.13 6.63 26.16
N GLY A 587 16.94 7.56 25.20
CA GLY A 587 16.03 8.72 25.28
C GLY A 587 16.62 10.14 25.29
N GLY A 588 17.91 10.36 24.99
CA GLY A 588 18.55 11.70 24.98
C GLY A 588 18.05 12.73 23.92
N ASN A 589 18.26 14.02 24.21
CA ASN A 589 17.61 15.23 23.64
C ASN A 589 18.01 15.71 22.22
N SER A 590 17.12 16.53 21.62
CA SER A 590 17.37 17.48 20.51
C SER A 590 16.55 18.76 20.70
N ASP A 591 17.17 19.91 20.45
CA ASP A 591 16.65 21.27 20.68
C ASP A 591 15.84 21.84 19.50
N ILE A 592 14.97 22.81 19.79
CA ILE A 592 14.27 23.68 18.80
C ILE A 592 15.10 24.96 18.60
N ASN A 593 15.72 25.15 17.43
CA ASN A 593 16.45 26.39 17.14
C ASN A 593 15.50 27.54 16.74
N ALA A 594 15.66 28.69 17.39
CA ALA A 594 15.15 29.97 16.91
C ALA A 594 16.05 30.54 15.79
N TYR A 595 15.49 31.36 14.90
CA TYR A 595 16.14 31.97 13.72
C TYR A 595 17.32 32.94 14.02
N GLN A 596 17.89 32.96 15.23
CA GLN A 596 19.04 33.80 15.59
C GLN A 596 20.12 32.96 16.27
N SER A 597 21.39 33.11 15.85
CA SER A 597 22.50 32.40 16.47
C SER A 597 22.74 32.86 17.91
N GLY A 598 22.79 31.92 18.85
CA GLY A 598 23.27 32.15 20.23
C GLY A 598 22.29 31.93 21.38
N ASN A 599 21.04 31.49 21.16
CA ASN A 599 20.09 31.17 22.24
C ASN A 599 19.71 29.68 22.24
N ALA A 600 19.55 29.08 23.44
CA ALA A 600 19.15 27.69 23.64
C ALA A 600 17.61 27.51 23.69
N ALA A 601 17.13 26.31 23.37
CA ALA A 601 15.72 25.95 23.24
C ALA A 601 14.99 25.72 24.58
N GLN A 602 13.65 25.78 24.57
CA GLN A 602 12.77 25.44 25.72
C GLN A 602 11.76 24.35 25.33
N GLN A 603 11.49 23.40 26.23
CA GLN A 603 10.48 22.35 26.06
C GLN A 603 9.43 22.45 27.17
N TRP A 604 8.16 22.18 26.89
CA TRP A 604 7.08 22.34 27.89
C TRP A 604 6.10 21.16 27.88
N LEU A 605 5.75 20.68 29.07
CA LEU A 605 4.75 19.64 29.34
C LEU A 605 3.52 20.24 30.02
N PHE A 606 2.32 19.85 29.59
CA PHE A 606 1.04 20.34 30.11
C PHE A 606 0.32 19.21 30.83
N THR A 607 -0.01 19.38 32.12
CA THR A 607 -0.71 18.39 32.94
C THR A 607 -2.04 18.95 33.46
N PRO A 608 -3.20 18.36 33.08
CA PRO A 608 -4.51 18.83 33.54
C PRO A 608 -4.75 18.45 35.01
N ASN A 609 -5.27 19.40 35.80
CA ASN A 609 -5.65 19.20 37.19
C ASN A 609 -7.16 18.97 37.33
N ALA A 610 -7.56 18.21 38.36
CA ALA A 610 -8.97 17.86 38.63
C ALA A 610 -9.88 19.07 38.93
N ASN A 611 -9.32 20.25 39.17
CA ASN A 611 -10.03 21.50 39.46
C ASN A 611 -10.19 22.41 38.22
N GLY A 612 -9.80 21.96 37.02
CA GLY A 612 -9.93 22.72 35.77
C GLY A 612 -8.77 23.68 35.47
N THR A 613 -7.66 23.62 36.22
CA THR A 613 -6.41 24.31 35.87
C THR A 613 -5.45 23.37 35.12
N VAL A 614 -4.41 23.93 34.49
CA VAL A 614 -3.34 23.16 33.83
C VAL A 614 -2.00 23.58 34.42
N GLN A 615 -1.18 22.59 34.79
CA GLN A 615 0.19 22.79 35.24
C GLN A 615 1.14 22.67 34.04
N ILE A 616 2.13 23.58 33.95
CA ILE A 616 3.10 23.63 32.85
C ILE A 616 4.52 23.44 33.42
N THR A 617 5.31 22.50 32.90
CA THR A 617 6.67 22.19 33.38
C THR A 617 7.69 22.05 32.24
N ASP A 618 8.94 22.45 32.48
CA ASP A 618 10.08 22.30 31.55
C ASP A 618 10.82 20.96 31.78
N ASN A 619 11.26 20.27 30.72
CA ASN A 619 11.70 18.85 30.74
C ASN A 619 13.22 18.61 30.54
N CYS A 620 14.09 19.61 30.66
CA CYS A 620 15.53 19.44 30.39
C CYS A 620 16.43 19.66 31.63
N ALA A 621 16.79 18.59 32.39
CA ALA A 621 17.73 18.67 33.52
C ALA A 621 19.03 17.85 33.29
N THR A 622 20.21 18.46 33.46
CA THR A 622 21.56 17.81 33.38
C THR A 622 22.51 18.33 34.47
N THR A 623 23.71 17.78 34.69
CA THR A 623 24.65 18.28 35.73
C THR A 623 25.24 19.67 35.45
N ALA A 624 25.12 20.18 34.23
CA ALA A 624 25.37 21.59 33.90
C ALA A 624 24.11 22.49 34.09
N GLN A 625 22.96 21.88 34.43
CA GLN A 625 21.64 22.49 34.58
C GLN A 625 20.85 21.82 35.74
N THR A 626 21.06 22.27 36.97
CA THR A 626 20.32 21.76 38.15
C THR A 626 18.84 22.14 38.13
N HIS A 627 17.93 21.17 38.03
CA HIS A 627 16.50 21.36 38.30
C HIS A 627 15.92 20.18 39.11
N GLY A 628 15.03 20.51 40.06
CA GLY A 628 14.81 19.78 41.31
C GLY A 628 13.84 18.58 41.26
N VAL A 629 14.08 17.66 42.19
CA VAL A 629 13.25 16.48 42.49
C VAL A 629 12.08 16.87 43.40
N LEU A 630 10.88 16.36 43.11
CA LEU A 630 9.70 16.46 43.98
C LEU A 630 9.65 15.27 44.96
N SER A 631 9.52 15.58 46.25
CA SER A 631 9.12 14.66 47.31
C SER A 631 8.02 15.31 48.14
N ALA A 632 6.94 14.58 48.38
CA ALA A 632 5.70 15.08 48.96
C ALA A 632 5.66 14.99 50.48
N GLY A 633 4.89 15.90 51.10
CA GLY A 633 4.32 15.74 52.43
C GLY A 633 2.79 15.65 52.33
N ALA A 634 2.22 14.57 52.86
CA ALA A 634 0.86 14.10 52.59
C ALA A 634 -0.21 14.70 53.53
N GLN A 635 -0.78 15.89 53.24
CA GLN A 635 -2.11 16.32 53.72
C GLN A 635 -2.76 17.38 52.81
N ALA A 636 -4.09 17.38 52.74
CA ALA A 636 -4.90 18.30 51.95
C ALA A 636 -4.81 19.74 52.47
N GLY A 637 -4.46 20.68 51.58
CA GLY A 637 -4.30 22.10 51.92
C GLY A 637 -2.85 22.61 52.00
N ASN A 638 -1.85 21.74 51.82
CA ASN A 638 -0.46 22.16 51.69
C ASN A 638 -0.07 22.41 50.23
N SER A 639 0.67 23.50 50.00
CA SER A 639 1.25 23.85 48.70
C SER A 639 2.61 23.15 48.48
N ALA A 640 2.87 22.72 47.25
CA ALA A 640 4.22 22.39 46.78
C ALA A 640 4.81 23.62 46.05
N TYR A 641 6.11 23.86 46.21
CA TYR A 641 6.81 25.00 45.64
C TYR A 641 7.88 24.54 44.66
N LEU A 642 8.12 25.36 43.65
CA LEU A 642 9.22 25.21 42.71
C LEU A 642 10.33 26.16 43.19
N LEU A 643 11.49 25.62 43.55
CA LEU A 643 12.58 26.40 44.17
C LEU A 643 13.60 26.81 43.10
N ASN A 644 13.85 28.12 42.97
CA ASN A 644 15.22 28.64 42.76
C ASN A 644 15.56 29.50 43.99
N SER A 645 16.85 29.54 44.36
CA SER A 645 17.40 29.78 45.69
C SER A 645 17.30 31.20 46.27
N TYR A 646 16.42 32.08 45.75
CA TYR A 646 16.24 33.42 46.30
C TYR A 646 14.85 33.69 46.87
N PRO A 647 14.75 34.36 48.02
CA PRO A 647 13.48 34.53 48.73
C PRO A 647 12.57 35.51 47.98
N GLY A 648 11.37 35.06 47.58
CA GLY A 648 10.23 35.94 47.32
C GLY A 648 9.63 36.02 45.91
N ASN A 649 9.71 35.00 45.04
CA ASN A 649 9.06 35.08 43.70
C ASN A 649 8.35 33.78 43.25
N PRO A 650 7.05 33.82 42.85
CA PRO A 650 6.20 32.66 42.50
C PRO A 650 6.24 32.21 41.02
N TRP A 651 6.04 30.91 40.78
CA TRP A 651 5.86 30.28 39.47
C TRP A 651 4.39 30.36 38.99
N GLN A 652 4.14 30.21 37.68
CA GLN A 652 2.87 30.57 37.04
C GLN A 652 1.87 29.41 36.93
N GLU A 653 0.74 29.52 37.64
CA GLU A 653 -0.44 28.67 37.50
C GLU A 653 -1.48 29.36 36.61
N TRP A 654 -2.19 28.63 35.74
CA TRP A 654 -3.16 29.21 34.79
C TRP A 654 -4.52 28.50 34.86
N LYS A 655 -5.58 29.30 34.94
CA LYS A 655 -6.98 28.88 34.96
C LYS A 655 -7.59 29.08 33.58
N VAL A 656 -8.24 28.04 33.06
CA VAL A 656 -8.91 28.09 31.76
C VAL A 656 -10.41 28.02 32.01
N GLN A 657 -11.16 28.99 31.50
CA GLN A 657 -12.62 29.03 31.62
C GLN A 657 -13.25 29.12 30.24
N GLN A 658 -14.14 28.19 29.93
CA GLN A 658 -14.87 28.16 28.68
C GLN A 658 -16.27 28.76 28.91
N ASN A 659 -16.65 29.74 28.11
CA ASN A 659 -18.01 30.27 28.15
C ASN A 659 -18.98 29.41 27.33
N ALA A 660 -20.28 29.67 27.47
CA ALA A 660 -21.34 28.90 26.80
C ALA A 660 -21.31 28.94 25.25
N ALA A 661 -20.50 29.83 24.66
CA ALA A 661 -20.27 29.95 23.22
C ALA A 661 -18.94 29.34 22.76
N GLY A 662 -18.22 28.64 23.65
CA GLY A 662 -16.95 27.96 23.34
C GLY A 662 -15.70 28.84 23.43
N GLY A 663 -15.84 30.13 23.76
CA GLY A 663 -14.71 31.04 23.96
C GLY A 663 -13.92 30.69 25.21
N LEU A 664 -12.59 30.63 25.10
CA LEU A 664 -11.68 30.36 26.21
C LEU A 664 -11.15 31.66 26.79
N THR A 665 -11.23 31.81 28.11
CA THR A 665 -10.51 32.82 28.88
C THR A 665 -9.42 32.12 29.67
N ILE A 666 -8.17 32.51 29.43
CA ILE A 666 -7.00 31.96 30.14
C ILE A 666 -6.49 33.04 31.09
N THR A 667 -6.45 32.72 32.37
CA THR A 667 -6.12 33.67 33.43
C THR A 667 -5.01 33.11 34.30
N ASN A 668 -3.93 33.85 34.47
CA ASN A 668 -2.87 33.46 35.40
C ASN A 668 -3.41 33.55 36.84
N VAL A 669 -3.34 32.46 37.60
CA VAL A 669 -3.86 32.35 38.97
C VAL A 669 -3.01 33.17 39.95
N GLY A 670 -1.71 33.37 39.67
CA GLY A 670 -0.80 34.11 40.52
C GLY A 670 -0.83 35.64 40.33
N ASN A 671 -1.11 36.14 39.13
CA ASN A 671 -1.06 37.58 38.82
C ASN A 671 -2.32 38.18 38.15
N GLY A 672 -3.32 37.35 37.85
CA GLY A 672 -4.61 37.79 37.31
C GLY A 672 -4.58 38.32 35.87
N MET A 673 -3.48 38.17 35.13
CA MET A 673 -3.43 38.56 33.72
C MET A 673 -4.39 37.69 32.89
N VAL A 674 -5.20 38.36 32.06
CA VAL A 674 -6.21 37.74 31.19
C VAL A 674 -5.80 37.92 29.73
N LEU A 675 -5.83 36.83 28.98
CA LEU A 675 -5.75 36.88 27.51
C LEU A 675 -7.19 36.89 26.97
N ASP A 676 -7.62 38.02 26.39
CA ASP A 676 -8.96 38.18 25.81
C ASP A 676 -8.86 38.50 24.31
N THR A 677 -9.67 37.81 23.50
CA THR A 677 -9.75 38.00 22.05
C THR A 677 -11.17 38.43 21.71
N SER A 678 -11.44 39.73 21.60
CA SER A 678 -12.76 40.26 21.25
C SER A 678 -12.98 40.21 19.73
N GLY A 679 -13.26 39.03 19.20
CA GLY A 679 -13.70 38.80 17.82
C GLY A 679 -12.65 38.16 16.90
N SER A 680 -13.14 37.41 15.90
CA SER A 680 -12.33 36.62 14.95
C SER A 680 -12.17 37.25 13.56
N ALA A 681 -12.48 38.55 13.41
CA ALA A 681 -12.38 39.27 12.13
C ALA A 681 -11.10 40.12 12.06
N ALA A 682 -10.47 40.19 10.88
CA ALA A 682 -9.31 41.05 10.62
C ALA A 682 -9.64 42.53 10.97
N GLY A 683 -8.75 43.19 11.71
CA GLY A 683 -8.96 44.54 12.25
C GLY A 683 -9.52 44.61 13.67
N SER A 684 -9.84 43.47 14.30
CA SER A 684 -10.16 43.42 15.73
C SER A 684 -8.90 43.65 16.57
N VAL A 685 -9.03 44.34 17.71
CA VAL A 685 -7.92 44.61 18.63
C VAL A 685 -7.90 43.53 19.72
N ALA A 686 -6.79 42.81 19.84
CA ALA A 686 -6.52 41.95 21.00
C ALA A 686 -5.71 42.77 22.03
N VAL A 687 -6.21 42.84 23.27
CA VAL A 687 -5.58 43.64 24.32
C VAL A 687 -5.15 42.71 25.45
N THR A 688 -3.85 42.75 25.78
CA THR A 688 -3.37 42.18 27.04
C THR A 688 -3.50 43.24 28.12
N ASN A 689 -4.44 43.06 29.04
CA ASN A 689 -4.57 43.97 30.18
C ASN A 689 -3.93 43.35 31.43
N PRO A 690 -3.00 44.05 32.11
CA PRO A 690 -2.73 43.77 33.50
C PRO A 690 -3.95 44.18 34.35
N GLY A 691 -4.17 43.54 35.51
CA GLY A 691 -5.22 43.93 36.46
C GLY A 691 -5.08 45.34 37.08
N ASN A 692 -4.20 46.20 36.55
CA ASN A 692 -3.94 47.57 36.97
C ASN A 692 -4.21 48.53 35.80
N SER A 693 -5.15 49.46 35.99
CA SER A 693 -5.62 50.43 34.99
C SER A 693 -4.64 51.56 34.63
N SER A 694 -3.39 51.51 35.09
CA SER A 694 -2.40 52.61 34.96
C SER A 694 -1.17 52.26 34.13
N ALA A 695 -1.03 51.03 33.64
CA ALA A 695 0.04 50.63 32.72
C ALA A 695 -0.52 50.54 31.29
N PRO A 696 0.18 51.06 30.26
CA PRO A 696 -0.27 50.91 28.89
C PRO A 696 -0.23 49.42 28.50
N GLY A 697 -1.40 48.83 28.26
CA GLY A 697 -1.52 47.48 27.73
C GLY A 697 -0.85 47.36 26.36
N GLN A 698 -0.38 46.15 26.03
CA GLN A 698 0.08 45.89 24.65
C GLN A 698 -1.15 45.60 23.79
N SER A 699 -1.37 46.47 22.82
CA SER A 699 -2.42 46.36 21.81
C SER A 699 -1.87 45.65 20.59
N TRP A 700 -2.50 44.53 20.23
CA TRP A 700 -2.17 43.75 19.04
C TRP A 700 -3.32 43.92 18.06
N THR A 701 -3.02 44.39 16.85
CA THR A 701 -4.00 44.43 15.76
C THR A 701 -3.98 43.07 15.09
N VAL A 702 -5.15 42.42 15.01
CA VAL A 702 -5.28 41.20 14.20
C VAL A 702 -5.11 41.60 12.73
N THR A 703 -3.91 41.40 12.20
CA THR A 703 -3.58 41.67 10.80
C THR A 703 -3.64 40.36 10.00
N SER A 704 -4.64 40.34 9.10
CA SER A 704 -5.00 39.30 8.12
C SER A 704 -5.12 37.87 8.63
#